data_AF-A0A8S4HGD3-F1
#
_entry.id   AF-A0A8S4HGD3-F1
#
_cell.length_a   1.000
_cell.length_b   1.000
_cell.length_c   1.000
_cell.angle_alpha   90.00
_cell.angle_beta   90.00
_cell.angle_gamma   90.00
#
_symmetry.space_group_name_H-M   'P 1'
#
loop_
_entity.id
_entity.type
_entity.pdbx_description
1 polymer ?
#
loop_
_entity_poly.entity_id
_entity_poly.type
_entity_poly.pdbx_seq_one_letter_code
_entity_poly.pdbx_strand_id
1 'polypeptide(L)'
;MGFSENPKFFLLVKRVLKKWKLIGITLSVVGFAHLCVFNKFSKKAELDSLIFSQFPGNSNLDKTDEDFLNHTSSYFSNYGFREDIIDGIGEYIRRISPFVHTVKRRVSVNGGVKGDAKGNILITTVPCKFCNNMENIIVVINFDYKERKNFHAISVGLTLINYFKNCNYMSKDIIFLFTNKEWLYSLGVQKFVEDFLYSNDVRNGRKALSRSAIIIEFDSVYPSHIHINYEGLNGLLPNLDFILLLTNELNYYNIPVKVESPHHAIFDMALERGYEKGHVYFLRENIAAFTATGVSKIPLKNKMLNLFNFTKAMESFIRSQSNTPEGFCHSSNFYFFDTIRRRVPISVYCYGVYLICAYAILKLLKGSILRSYTNLVVGLYGYIKTIFIISLPIYLFSTNDKVYELLNLEKKLPLCSEWHPDRYEDYVQIAHYWWEILILSVIVALIFNYVISCMVKKISKVLKYEKVQKIEKIVLLDRIKKLNNKINSIIGIPCFYANLSNEEVLASWGDFSKLTKPKIVHSDDEEFLREKKNRALVKRLQDELDEVEGKLQLLDGGNVLYIFNGSVAPYSSIMNSMNCFYFVFVVLLSSLYNWSYAALFSVLFVMPVSTLHNRKTKRKKVIQKAIILAFILLGLALVYPYEGFILSARHKLIRHLTNGFAKCQKYLAKSKLADTKYFPDFLEFLCSNKIFEPLHVNKYYLNNQDIKFNYSNGVKNEVLLNLYSMARNHYCVGSQVYPLICFTFFPVFFFIMYVFFC
;
A
#
# COMPACT_ATOMS: atom_id res chain seq x y z
N MET A 1 -1.49 29.08 12.25
CA MET A 1 -1.63 30.54 12.09
C MET A 1 -0.57 31.36 12.84
N GLY A 2 0.14 30.86 13.87
CA GLY A 2 1.18 31.65 14.59
C GLY A 2 2.61 31.72 13.99
N PHE A 3 2.89 31.13 12.82
CA PHE A 3 4.26 31.10 12.24
C PHE A 3 4.54 32.19 11.19
N SER A 4 3.52 32.93 10.74
CA SER A 4 3.65 33.98 9.71
C SER A 4 4.08 35.34 10.25
N GLU A 5 4.04 35.54 11.56
CA GLU A 5 4.25 36.86 12.19
C GLU A 5 5.71 37.16 12.52
N ASN A 6 6.60 36.16 12.59
CA ASN A 6 8.02 36.40 12.81
C ASN A 6 8.76 36.64 11.46
N PRO A 7 9.11 37.90 11.12
CA PRO A 7 9.69 38.23 9.81
C PRO A 7 11.09 37.63 9.62
N LYS A 8 11.85 37.43 10.70
CA LYS A 8 13.19 36.79 10.65
C LYS A 8 13.07 35.31 10.31
N PHE A 9 12.13 34.60 10.94
CA PHE A 9 11.86 33.19 10.64
C PHE A 9 11.36 33.01 9.20
N PHE A 10 10.46 33.87 8.74
CA PHE A 10 9.96 33.83 7.37
C PHE A 10 11.06 34.03 6.31
N LEU A 11 11.96 35.01 6.52
CA LEU A 11 13.13 35.23 5.66
C LEU A 11 14.09 34.03 5.66
N LEU A 12 14.29 33.39 6.81
CA LEU A 12 15.11 32.19 6.95
C LEU A 12 14.51 31.00 6.19
N VAL A 13 13.21 30.73 6.38
CA VAL A 13 12.46 29.71 5.63
C VAL A 13 12.56 29.97 4.12
N LYS A 14 12.45 31.21 3.66
CA LYS A 14 12.59 31.56 2.25
C LYS A 14 14.00 31.32 1.71
N ARG A 15 15.06 31.61 2.48
CA ARG A 15 16.45 31.29 2.12
C ARG A 15 16.65 29.77 1.99
N VAL A 16 16.08 29.00 2.90
CA VAL A 16 16.12 27.52 2.88
C VAL A 16 15.35 26.99 1.65
N LEU A 17 14.13 27.47 1.40
CA LEU A 17 13.32 27.12 0.23
C LEU A 17 13.92 27.59 -1.12
N LYS A 18 14.91 28.49 -1.12
CA LYS A 18 15.70 28.78 -2.33
C LYS A 18 16.41 27.51 -2.83
N LYS A 19 16.85 26.65 -1.90
CA LYS A 19 17.47 25.34 -2.15
C LYS A 19 16.48 24.16 -2.17
N TRP A 20 15.17 24.41 -2.30
CA TRP A 20 14.11 23.37 -2.27
C TRP A 20 14.38 22.14 -3.14
N LYS A 21 15.04 22.26 -4.31
CA LYS A 21 15.35 21.10 -5.17
C LYS A 21 16.31 20.15 -4.47
N LEU A 22 17.37 20.71 -3.88
CA LEU A 22 18.37 19.94 -3.15
C LEU A 22 17.70 19.28 -1.94
N ILE A 23 16.97 20.08 -1.16
CA ILE A 23 16.26 19.63 0.05
C ILE A 23 15.26 18.52 -0.28
N GLY A 24 14.44 18.70 -1.31
CA GLY A 24 13.46 17.71 -1.73
C GLY A 24 14.11 16.40 -2.17
N ILE A 25 15.16 16.46 -2.99
CA ILE A 25 15.90 15.25 -3.42
C ILE A 25 16.54 14.57 -2.21
N THR A 26 17.21 15.31 -1.32
CA THR A 26 17.82 14.74 -0.12
C THR A 26 16.79 14.09 0.79
N LEU A 27 15.64 14.74 1.02
CA LEU A 27 14.56 14.18 1.82
C LEU A 27 13.97 12.92 1.18
N SER A 28 13.77 12.90 -0.14
CA SER A 28 13.28 11.71 -0.84
C SER A 28 14.27 10.55 -0.79
N VAL A 29 15.58 10.81 -0.90
CA VAL A 29 16.64 9.79 -0.77
C VAL A 29 16.71 9.27 0.66
N VAL A 30 16.66 10.15 1.66
CA VAL A 30 16.62 9.77 3.08
C VAL A 30 15.34 8.97 3.38
N GLY A 31 14.21 9.37 2.82
CA GLY A 31 12.94 8.65 2.94
C GLY A 31 13.01 7.25 2.36
N PHE A 32 13.64 7.09 1.19
CA PHE A 32 13.86 5.77 0.59
C PHE A 32 14.79 4.92 1.46
N ALA A 33 15.91 5.48 1.93
CA ALA A 33 16.84 4.78 2.83
C ALA A 33 16.15 4.38 4.15
N HIS A 34 15.29 5.24 4.70
CA HIS A 34 14.48 4.94 5.88
C HIS A 34 13.49 3.81 5.60
N LEU A 35 12.82 3.82 4.45
CA LEU A 35 11.93 2.73 4.04
C LEU A 35 12.69 1.40 3.89
N CYS A 36 13.99 1.41 3.57
CA CYS A 36 14.78 0.18 3.50
C CYS A 36 15.18 -0.41 4.86
N VAL A 37 15.13 0.38 5.94
CA VAL A 37 15.68 0.02 7.26
C VAL A 37 14.65 0.18 8.38
N PHE A 38 13.40 0.54 8.07
CA PHE A 38 12.42 0.94 9.07
C PHE A 38 12.16 -0.16 10.13
N ASN A 39 12.28 -1.42 9.74
CA ASN A 39 12.02 -2.56 10.59
C ASN A 39 12.99 -2.67 11.78
N LYS A 40 14.18 -2.08 11.65
CA LYS A 40 15.15 -1.96 12.76
C LYS A 40 14.68 -1.00 13.85
N PHE A 41 13.75 -0.08 13.57
CA PHE A 41 13.10 0.77 14.58
C PHE A 41 11.88 0.08 15.22
N SER A 42 12.02 -1.22 15.49
CA SER A 42 10.98 -2.01 16.15
C SER A 42 10.99 -1.81 17.66
N LYS A 43 9.80 -1.77 18.25
CA LYS A 43 9.57 -1.75 19.71
C LYS A 43 9.30 -3.18 20.18
N LYS A 44 9.50 -3.46 21.47
CA LYS A 44 9.04 -4.73 22.03
C LYS A 44 7.53 -4.87 21.84
N ALA A 45 7.11 -6.05 21.40
CA ALA A 45 5.72 -6.47 21.39
C ALA A 45 5.48 -7.19 22.71
N GLU A 46 4.89 -6.49 23.66
CA GLU A 46 4.46 -7.05 24.94
C GLU A 46 2.94 -6.83 25.01
N LEU A 47 2.24 -7.86 25.49
CA LEU A 47 0.80 -7.76 25.71
C LEU A 47 0.64 -6.80 26.88
N ASP A 48 -0.18 -5.77 26.75
CA ASP A 48 -0.39 -4.84 27.86
C ASP A 48 -0.93 -5.65 29.05
N SER A 49 -0.07 -5.82 30.06
CA SER A 49 -0.27 -6.69 31.24
C SER A 49 -1.52 -6.38 32.07
N LEU A 50 -2.21 -5.29 31.72
CA LEU A 50 -3.46 -4.82 32.31
C LEU A 50 -4.70 -5.53 31.73
N ILE A 51 -4.57 -6.29 30.63
CA ILE A 51 -5.70 -6.95 29.97
C ILE A 51 -5.66 -8.46 30.25
N PHE A 52 -6.25 -8.84 31.38
CA PHE A 52 -6.69 -10.18 31.81
C PHE A 52 -6.27 -11.41 30.96
N SER A 53 -5.12 -12.00 31.29
CA SER A 53 -4.93 -13.43 31.54
C SER A 53 -3.49 -13.63 32.05
N GLN A 54 -3.31 -13.71 33.37
CA GLN A 54 -2.00 -13.55 34.00
C GLN A 54 -1.01 -14.73 33.83
N PHE A 55 -1.36 -15.83 33.15
CA PHE A 55 -0.46 -16.98 33.05
C PHE A 55 -0.57 -17.69 31.69
N PRO A 56 0.30 -17.41 30.71
CA PRO A 56 0.42 -18.25 29.51
C PRO A 56 0.77 -19.68 29.93
N GLY A 57 0.26 -20.67 29.20
CA GLY A 57 0.59 -22.07 29.48
C GLY A 57 -0.27 -22.75 30.54
N ASN A 58 -1.40 -22.15 30.91
CA ASN A 58 -2.33 -22.73 31.88
C ASN A 58 -3.44 -23.52 31.16
N SER A 59 -3.04 -24.47 30.29
CA SER A 59 -4.01 -25.39 29.69
C SER A 59 -4.37 -26.48 30.68
N ASN A 60 -5.65 -26.81 30.69
CA ASN A 60 -6.22 -27.83 31.55
C ASN A 60 -6.38 -29.19 30.84
N LEU A 61 -5.87 -29.35 29.61
CA LEU A 61 -5.89 -30.63 28.91
C LEU A 61 -4.95 -31.64 29.57
N ASP A 62 -5.46 -32.83 29.80
CA ASP A 62 -4.76 -33.90 30.51
C ASP A 62 -4.37 -35.07 29.58
N LYS A 63 -3.86 -36.16 30.17
CA LYS A 63 -3.45 -37.34 29.40
C LYS A 63 -4.63 -38.05 28.72
N THR A 64 -5.84 -37.97 29.27
CA THR A 64 -7.02 -38.57 28.65
C THR A 64 -7.40 -37.84 27.37
N ASP A 65 -7.21 -36.52 27.32
CA ASP A 65 -7.38 -35.73 26.11
C ASP A 65 -6.30 -36.03 25.06
N GLU A 66 -5.06 -36.34 25.49
CA GLU A 66 -3.98 -36.78 24.60
C GLU A 66 -4.29 -38.14 23.96
N ASP A 67 -4.76 -39.09 24.76
CA ASP A 67 -5.19 -40.40 24.29
C ASP A 67 -6.38 -40.28 23.32
N PHE A 68 -7.33 -39.37 23.62
CA PHE A 68 -8.43 -39.05 22.72
C PHE A 68 -7.93 -38.49 21.39
N LEU A 69 -7.02 -37.52 21.41
CA LEU A 69 -6.41 -36.93 20.21
C LEU A 69 -5.73 -37.99 19.34
N ASN A 70 -4.95 -38.88 19.96
CA ASN A 70 -4.26 -39.97 19.26
C ASN A 70 -5.24 -40.97 18.64
N HIS A 71 -6.31 -41.32 19.36
CA HIS A 71 -7.36 -42.18 18.84
C HIS A 71 -8.11 -41.53 17.67
N THR A 72 -8.48 -40.26 17.77
CA THR A 72 -9.12 -39.50 16.69
C THR A 72 -8.20 -39.42 15.46
N SER A 73 -6.90 -39.15 15.66
CA SER A 73 -5.93 -39.10 14.58
C SER A 73 -5.82 -40.45 13.85
N SER A 74 -5.79 -41.56 14.60
CA SER A 74 -5.77 -42.91 14.02
C SER A 74 -7.07 -43.24 13.27
N TYR A 75 -8.23 -42.86 13.83
CA TYR A 75 -9.53 -43.06 13.20
C TYR A 75 -9.62 -42.37 11.82
N PHE A 76 -9.30 -41.07 11.75
CA PHE A 76 -9.39 -40.32 10.50
C PHE A 76 -8.27 -40.68 9.50
N SER A 77 -7.11 -41.14 9.98
CA SER A 77 -6.06 -41.69 9.12
C SER A 77 -6.51 -42.97 8.39
N ASN A 78 -7.39 -43.76 9.03
CA ASN A 78 -7.91 -45.03 8.50
C ASN A 78 -9.31 -44.92 7.88
N TYR A 79 -9.91 -43.72 7.83
CA TYR A 79 -11.25 -43.51 7.32
C TYR A 79 -11.35 -43.89 5.83
N GLY A 80 -12.41 -44.62 5.44
CA GLY A 80 -12.60 -45.17 4.09
C GLY A 80 -13.01 -44.13 3.03
N PHE A 81 -12.94 -44.47 1.74
CA PHE A 81 -13.30 -43.57 0.62
C PHE A 81 -14.81 -43.50 0.30
N ARG A 82 -15.67 -44.19 1.05
CA ARG A 82 -17.06 -44.45 0.66
C ARG A 82 -18.06 -43.36 1.08
N GLU A 83 -17.74 -42.55 2.09
CA GLU A 83 -18.66 -41.55 2.66
C GLU A 83 -18.02 -40.15 2.66
N ASP A 84 -18.85 -39.11 2.52
CA ASP A 84 -18.41 -37.71 2.65
C ASP A 84 -17.79 -37.52 4.04
N ILE A 85 -16.55 -37.04 4.10
CA ILE A 85 -15.82 -36.86 5.36
C ILE A 85 -16.56 -35.93 6.31
N ILE A 86 -17.34 -34.98 5.78
CA ILE A 86 -18.16 -34.07 6.58
C ILE A 86 -19.27 -34.82 7.32
N ASP A 87 -19.85 -35.84 6.69
CA ASP A 87 -20.84 -36.70 7.35
C ASP A 87 -20.18 -37.56 8.43
N GLY A 88 -19.00 -38.12 8.15
CA GLY A 88 -18.20 -38.85 9.13
C GLY A 88 -17.85 -38.01 10.36
N ILE A 89 -17.42 -36.75 10.16
CA ILE A 89 -17.14 -35.81 11.26
C ILE A 89 -18.43 -35.50 12.04
N GLY A 90 -19.54 -35.24 11.35
CA GLY A 90 -20.83 -34.95 11.98
C GLY A 90 -21.34 -36.10 12.85
N GLU A 91 -21.25 -37.33 12.35
CA GLU A 91 -21.58 -38.53 13.13
C GLU A 91 -20.64 -38.73 14.31
N TYR A 92 -19.34 -38.52 14.12
CA TYR A 92 -18.35 -38.63 15.19
C TYR A 92 -18.67 -37.65 16.33
N ILE A 93 -19.00 -36.39 16.02
CA ILE A 93 -19.39 -35.38 17.02
C ILE A 93 -20.68 -35.77 17.75
N ARG A 94 -21.69 -36.30 17.05
CA ARG A 94 -22.93 -36.77 17.70
C ARG A 94 -22.68 -37.94 18.65
N ARG A 95 -21.70 -38.81 18.34
CA ARG A 95 -21.24 -39.87 19.26
C ARG A 95 -20.51 -39.29 20.48
N ILE A 96 -19.76 -38.20 20.32
CA ILE A 96 -19.08 -37.52 21.43
C ILE A 96 -20.09 -36.93 22.43
N SER A 97 -21.15 -36.26 21.95
CA SER A 97 -22.20 -35.70 22.79
C SER A 97 -23.43 -35.28 21.97
N PRO A 98 -24.66 -35.62 22.42
CA PRO A 98 -25.89 -35.13 21.79
C PRO A 98 -26.16 -33.64 22.07
N PHE A 99 -25.47 -33.04 23.06
CA PHE A 99 -25.65 -31.62 23.42
C PHE A 99 -24.90 -30.66 22.50
N VAL A 100 -24.02 -31.17 21.65
CA VAL A 100 -23.30 -30.35 20.67
C VAL A 100 -24.16 -30.23 19.41
N HIS A 101 -24.55 -29.01 19.07
CA HIS A 101 -25.44 -28.77 17.94
C HIS A 101 -24.67 -28.78 16.62
N THR A 102 -25.03 -29.67 15.70
CA THR A 102 -24.39 -29.81 14.38
C THR A 102 -25.36 -29.46 13.25
N VAL A 103 -25.00 -28.52 12.39
CA VAL A 103 -25.75 -28.15 11.18
C VAL A 103 -24.88 -28.39 9.95
N LYS A 104 -25.37 -29.24 9.05
CA LYS A 104 -24.77 -29.46 7.74
C LYS A 104 -25.38 -28.49 6.74
N ARG A 105 -24.55 -27.79 5.96
CA ARG A 105 -25.01 -26.95 4.84
C ARG A 105 -24.34 -27.35 3.55
N ARG A 106 -25.13 -27.37 2.48
CA ARG A 106 -24.63 -27.64 1.13
C ARG A 106 -24.14 -26.33 0.52
N VAL A 107 -22.90 -26.34 0.08
CA VAL A 107 -22.30 -25.29 -0.75
C VAL A 107 -22.44 -25.76 -2.20
N SER A 108 -23.26 -25.06 -2.97
CA SER A 108 -23.36 -25.22 -4.43
C SER A 108 -23.01 -23.90 -5.10
N VAL A 109 -22.21 -23.99 -6.16
CA VAL A 109 -21.99 -22.88 -7.07
C VAL A 109 -23.05 -22.98 -8.16
N ASN A 110 -23.88 -21.96 -8.33
CA ASN A 110 -24.74 -21.83 -9.51
C ASN A 110 -23.90 -21.26 -10.65
N GLY A 111 -23.21 -22.12 -11.38
CA GLY A 111 -22.55 -21.82 -12.64
C GLY A 111 -22.96 -22.86 -13.66
N GLY A 112 -23.90 -22.51 -14.55
CA GLY A 112 -24.38 -23.45 -15.56
C GLY A 112 -23.24 -23.91 -16.47
N VAL A 113 -22.79 -25.15 -16.29
CA VAL A 113 -22.26 -26.13 -17.27
C VAL A 113 -21.20 -27.00 -16.58
N LYS A 114 -21.54 -28.28 -16.37
CA LYS A 114 -20.68 -29.45 -16.09
C LYS A 114 -19.34 -29.15 -15.39
N GLY A 115 -19.42 -28.78 -14.11
CA GLY A 115 -18.26 -28.69 -13.22
C GLY A 115 -18.56 -28.30 -11.79
N ASP A 116 -19.82 -28.38 -11.33
CA ASP A 116 -20.23 -27.89 -10.01
C ASP A 116 -19.38 -28.50 -8.89
N ALA A 117 -18.58 -27.68 -8.22
CA ALA A 117 -18.04 -27.99 -6.90
C ALA A 117 -19.22 -28.07 -5.91
N LYS A 118 -19.81 -29.26 -5.79
CA LYS A 118 -20.81 -29.59 -4.77
C LYS A 118 -20.07 -30.13 -3.57
N GLY A 119 -20.26 -29.49 -2.43
CA GLY A 119 -19.64 -29.92 -1.19
C GLY A 119 -20.44 -29.46 0.00
N ASN A 120 -20.14 -30.04 1.17
CA ASN A 120 -20.83 -29.71 2.40
C ASN A 120 -19.85 -29.02 3.35
N ILE A 121 -20.37 -28.05 4.10
CA ILE A 121 -19.71 -27.52 5.30
C ILE A 121 -20.48 -28.01 6.52
N LEU A 122 -19.77 -28.15 7.64
CA LEU A 122 -20.37 -28.53 8.91
C LEU A 122 -20.10 -27.44 9.94
N ILE A 123 -21.18 -26.89 10.46
CA ILE A 123 -21.19 -25.88 11.52
C ILE A 123 -21.54 -26.60 12.81
N THR A 124 -20.66 -26.54 13.79
CA THR A 124 -20.82 -27.18 15.10
C THR A 124 -20.78 -26.12 16.18
N THR A 125 -21.81 -26.05 17.02
CA THR A 125 -21.86 -25.08 18.13
C THR A 125 -21.72 -25.81 19.45
N VAL A 126 -20.71 -25.42 20.23
CA VAL A 126 -20.53 -25.84 21.61
C VAL A 126 -21.06 -24.71 22.49
N PRO A 127 -22.26 -24.86 23.08
CA PRO A 127 -22.85 -23.81 23.89
C PRO A 127 -22.09 -23.64 25.22
N CYS A 128 -21.93 -22.40 25.64
CA CYS A 128 -21.51 -22.09 26.99
C CYS A 128 -22.61 -22.52 27.99
N LYS A 129 -22.23 -22.95 29.19
CA LYS A 129 -23.22 -23.32 30.22
C LYS A 129 -23.77 -22.14 31.01
N PHE A 130 -22.97 -21.07 31.15
CA PHE A 130 -23.25 -19.97 32.07
C PHE A 130 -23.15 -18.57 31.43
N CYS A 131 -23.17 -18.46 30.10
CA CYS A 131 -23.00 -17.16 29.45
C CYS A 131 -24.30 -16.57 28.89
N ASN A 132 -24.29 -15.24 28.76
CA ASN A 132 -25.26 -14.56 27.92
C ASN A 132 -24.96 -14.95 26.47
N ASN A 133 -25.83 -15.77 25.90
CA ASN A 133 -25.84 -16.34 24.55
C ASN A 133 -25.70 -15.32 23.38
N MET A 134 -25.23 -14.09 23.61
CA MET A 134 -25.11 -12.98 22.68
C MET A 134 -23.79 -12.96 21.91
N GLU A 135 -22.74 -13.56 22.46
CA GLU A 135 -21.39 -13.52 21.89
C GLU A 135 -20.85 -14.90 21.55
N ASN A 136 -20.04 -14.96 20.49
CA ASN A 136 -19.36 -16.19 20.09
C ASN A 136 -17.91 -15.98 19.66
N ILE A 137 -17.18 -17.10 19.62
CA ILE A 137 -15.86 -17.25 19.04
C ILE A 137 -15.96 -18.27 17.91
N ILE A 138 -15.38 -17.95 16.74
CA ILE A 138 -15.40 -18.83 15.58
C ILE A 138 -14.02 -19.52 15.45
N VAL A 139 -14.04 -20.84 15.32
CA VAL A 139 -12.85 -21.67 15.06
C VAL A 139 -13.08 -22.41 13.75
N VAL A 140 -12.31 -22.07 12.72
CA VAL A 140 -12.39 -22.73 11.42
C VAL A 140 -11.35 -23.82 11.36
N ILE A 141 -11.81 -25.05 11.21
CA ILE A 141 -11.00 -26.23 10.93
C ILE A 141 -10.97 -26.40 9.42
N ASN A 142 -9.89 -25.90 8.81
CA ASN A 142 -9.70 -25.90 7.37
C ASN A 142 -8.74 -27.04 6.98
N PHE A 143 -9.25 -28.04 6.27
CA PHE A 143 -8.51 -29.27 5.97
C PHE A 143 -8.63 -29.67 4.50
N ASP A 144 -7.68 -30.48 4.05
CA ASP A 144 -7.60 -30.98 2.67
C ASP A 144 -8.37 -32.30 2.54
N TYR A 145 -9.31 -32.38 1.59
CA TYR A 145 -10.13 -33.59 1.38
C TYR A 145 -9.35 -34.72 0.67
N LYS A 146 -8.32 -34.38 -0.11
CA LYS A 146 -7.55 -35.34 -0.92
C LYS A 146 -6.34 -35.86 -0.18
N GLU A 147 -5.60 -34.99 0.51
CA GLU A 147 -4.42 -35.40 1.27
C GLU A 147 -4.78 -35.82 2.70
N ARG A 148 -5.31 -37.05 2.85
CA ARG A 148 -5.73 -37.65 4.14
C ARG A 148 -4.65 -37.71 5.24
N LYS A 149 -3.38 -37.51 4.86
CA LYS A 149 -2.25 -37.37 5.81
C LYS A 149 -2.23 -36.01 6.53
N ASN A 150 -3.16 -35.10 6.22
CA ASN A 150 -3.26 -33.74 6.74
C ASN A 150 -4.46 -33.52 7.70
N PHE A 151 -5.10 -34.59 8.22
CA PHE A 151 -6.23 -34.47 9.18
C PHE A 151 -5.83 -34.06 10.61
N HIS A 152 -4.65 -33.45 10.75
CA HIS A 152 -4.20 -32.80 11.99
C HIS A 152 -5.20 -31.75 12.46
N ALA A 153 -5.73 -30.91 11.56
CA ALA A 153 -6.71 -29.89 11.90
C ALA A 153 -8.00 -30.51 12.51
N ILE A 154 -8.48 -31.61 11.92
CA ILE A 154 -9.67 -32.34 12.41
C ILE A 154 -9.40 -32.90 13.80
N SER A 155 -8.24 -33.53 14.01
CA SER A 155 -7.87 -34.13 15.30
C SER A 155 -7.81 -33.08 16.41
N VAL A 156 -7.18 -31.93 16.13
CA VAL A 156 -7.13 -30.78 17.05
C VAL A 156 -8.55 -30.25 17.32
N GLY A 157 -9.35 -30.01 16.28
CA GLY A 157 -10.70 -29.46 16.40
C GLY A 157 -11.64 -30.34 17.20
N LEU A 158 -11.64 -31.65 16.96
CA LEU A 158 -12.48 -32.61 17.68
C LEU A 158 -12.04 -32.78 19.15
N THR A 159 -10.73 -32.74 19.42
CA THR A 159 -10.21 -32.75 20.80
C THR A 159 -10.68 -31.52 21.56
N LEU A 160 -10.59 -30.33 20.95
CA LEU A 160 -11.11 -29.09 21.53
C LEU A 160 -12.63 -29.16 21.79
N ILE A 161 -13.41 -29.72 20.85
CA ILE A 161 -14.86 -29.90 21.05
C ILE A 161 -15.14 -30.84 22.22
N ASN A 162 -14.46 -31.99 22.29
CA ASN A 162 -14.62 -32.96 23.37
C ASN A 162 -14.28 -32.37 24.74
N TYR A 163 -13.30 -31.47 24.78
CA TYR A 163 -12.90 -30.78 25.99
C TYR A 163 -13.90 -29.67 26.38
N PHE A 164 -14.23 -28.76 25.45
CA PHE A 164 -15.06 -27.60 25.74
C PHE A 164 -16.51 -27.95 26.08
N LYS A 165 -17.07 -29.08 25.61
CA LYS A 165 -18.41 -29.53 26.03
C LYS A 165 -18.54 -29.73 27.55
N ASN A 166 -17.44 -30.08 28.21
CA ASN A 166 -17.42 -30.37 29.64
C ASN A 166 -17.10 -29.12 30.47
N CYS A 167 -16.54 -28.08 29.85
CA CYS A 167 -16.04 -26.89 30.53
C CYS A 167 -17.17 -26.00 31.05
N ASN A 168 -17.00 -25.52 32.28
CA ASN A 168 -17.96 -24.64 32.95
C ASN A 168 -17.50 -23.17 32.99
N TYR A 169 -16.24 -22.88 32.64
CA TYR A 169 -15.65 -21.55 32.74
C TYR A 169 -15.81 -20.70 31.48
N MET A 170 -16.41 -21.24 30.42
CA MET A 170 -16.53 -20.53 29.14
C MET A 170 -17.63 -19.47 29.23
N SER A 171 -17.28 -18.23 28.85
CA SER A 171 -18.18 -17.07 28.88
C SER A 171 -18.77 -16.72 27.52
N LYS A 172 -18.44 -17.48 26.46
CA LYS A 172 -18.94 -17.29 25.09
C LYS A 172 -19.14 -18.64 24.41
N ASP A 173 -20.09 -18.71 23.49
CA ASP A 173 -20.27 -19.89 22.65
C ASP A 173 -19.08 -20.07 21.70
N ILE A 174 -18.70 -21.31 21.42
CA ILE A 174 -17.70 -21.61 20.40
C ILE A 174 -18.37 -22.26 19.20
N ILE A 175 -18.18 -21.65 18.03
CA ILE A 175 -18.65 -22.16 16.75
C ILE A 175 -17.46 -22.75 16.00
N PHE A 176 -17.48 -24.05 15.78
CA PHE A 176 -16.53 -24.75 14.94
C PHE A 176 -17.07 -24.88 13.52
N LEU A 177 -16.31 -24.40 12.53
CA LEU A 177 -16.60 -24.56 11.10
C LEU A 177 -15.63 -25.58 10.51
N PHE A 178 -16.14 -26.71 10.02
CA PHE A 178 -15.37 -27.68 9.24
C PHE A 178 -15.58 -27.41 7.76
N THR A 179 -14.49 -27.14 7.04
CA THR A 179 -14.54 -26.77 5.62
C THR A 179 -13.34 -27.27 4.84
N ASN A 180 -13.52 -27.35 3.52
CA ASN A 180 -12.48 -27.79 2.59
C ASN A 180 -11.56 -26.62 2.22
N LYS A 181 -10.27 -26.83 2.46
CA LYS A 181 -9.20 -25.91 2.07
C LYS A 181 -8.98 -25.83 0.57
N GLU A 182 -9.32 -26.89 -0.17
CA GLU A 182 -9.12 -26.94 -1.63
C GLU A 182 -10.09 -26.06 -2.42
N TRP A 183 -11.20 -25.63 -1.79
CA TRP A 183 -12.15 -24.78 -2.50
C TRP A 183 -11.55 -23.40 -2.76
N LEU A 184 -11.63 -23.00 -4.04
CA LEU A 184 -11.15 -21.70 -4.49
C LEU A 184 -11.73 -20.58 -3.63
N TYR A 185 -10.88 -19.59 -3.33
CA TYR A 185 -11.26 -18.41 -2.55
C TYR A 185 -11.82 -18.74 -1.15
N SER A 186 -11.46 -19.87 -0.55
CA SER A 186 -12.07 -20.33 0.72
C SER A 186 -13.60 -20.26 0.65
N LEU A 187 -14.20 -20.73 -0.46
CA LEU A 187 -15.65 -20.63 -0.73
C LEU A 187 -16.51 -21.10 0.46
N GLY A 188 -16.06 -22.12 1.19
CA GLY A 188 -16.79 -22.63 2.35
C GLY A 188 -16.83 -21.65 3.50
N VAL A 189 -15.77 -20.87 3.72
CA VAL A 189 -15.76 -19.76 4.68
C VAL A 189 -16.64 -18.62 4.18
N GLN A 190 -16.58 -18.28 2.88
CA GLN A 190 -17.46 -17.25 2.31
C GLN A 190 -18.94 -17.58 2.50
N LYS A 191 -19.35 -18.80 2.14
CA LYS A 191 -20.73 -19.25 2.29
C LYS A 191 -21.14 -19.37 3.74
N PHE A 192 -20.23 -19.77 4.62
CA PHE A 192 -20.49 -19.69 6.05
C PHE A 192 -20.75 -18.25 6.50
N VAL A 193 -19.88 -17.30 6.14
CA VAL A 193 -20.06 -15.88 6.49
C VAL A 193 -21.35 -15.33 5.92
N GLU A 194 -21.67 -15.66 4.66
CA GLU A 194 -22.88 -15.22 3.97
C GLU A 194 -24.13 -15.72 4.70
N ASP A 195 -24.19 -17.02 4.97
CA ASP A 195 -25.30 -17.63 5.68
C ASP A 195 -25.38 -17.13 7.13
N PHE A 196 -24.25 -17.03 7.82
CA PHE A 196 -24.19 -16.67 9.23
C PHE A 196 -24.56 -15.20 9.49
N LEU A 197 -24.13 -14.27 8.63
CA LEU A 197 -24.32 -12.83 8.81
C LEU A 197 -25.47 -12.23 7.99
N TYR A 198 -25.86 -12.83 6.86
CA TYR A 198 -26.87 -12.22 5.98
C TYR A 198 -28.16 -13.03 5.87
N SER A 199 -28.16 -14.33 6.19
CA SER A 199 -29.40 -15.09 6.14
C SER A 199 -30.28 -14.84 7.39
N ASN A 200 -31.60 -14.86 7.17
CA ASN A 200 -32.62 -14.73 8.21
C ASN A 200 -32.94 -16.08 8.89
N ASP A 201 -32.13 -17.12 8.68
CA ASP A 201 -32.39 -18.44 9.25
C ASP A 201 -32.00 -18.47 10.73
N VAL A 202 -33.00 -18.48 11.61
CA VAL A 202 -32.84 -18.55 13.08
C VAL A 202 -32.06 -19.80 13.51
N ARG A 203 -32.07 -20.88 12.69
CA ARG A 203 -31.33 -22.13 12.95
C ARG A 203 -29.81 -21.99 12.81
N ASN A 204 -29.31 -20.84 12.35
CA ASN A 204 -27.87 -20.60 12.20
C ASN A 204 -27.14 -20.39 13.52
N GLY A 205 -27.85 -20.35 14.64
CA GLY A 205 -27.23 -20.00 15.92
C GLY A 205 -26.57 -18.63 15.86
N ARG A 206 -27.05 -17.74 14.98
CA ARG A 206 -26.53 -16.38 14.81
C ARG A 206 -26.65 -15.67 16.14
N LYS A 207 -25.50 -15.36 16.74
CA LYS A 207 -25.45 -14.53 17.94
C LYS A 207 -25.21 -13.08 17.53
N ALA A 208 -25.51 -12.16 18.44
CA ALA A 208 -25.46 -10.72 18.16
C ALA A 208 -24.06 -10.25 17.78
N LEU A 209 -22.99 -10.89 18.29
CA LEU A 209 -21.62 -10.45 18.08
C LEU A 209 -20.63 -11.62 17.98
N SER A 210 -19.84 -11.64 16.91
CA SER A 210 -18.67 -12.51 16.75
C SER A 210 -17.40 -11.75 17.11
N ARG A 211 -16.71 -12.19 18.16
CA ARG A 211 -15.53 -11.47 18.71
C ARG A 211 -14.26 -11.70 17.91
N SER A 212 -14.03 -12.94 17.50
CA SER A 212 -12.84 -13.33 16.74
C SER A 212 -13.09 -14.59 15.93
N ALA A 213 -12.36 -14.74 14.83
CA ALA A 213 -12.31 -15.99 14.06
C ALA A 213 -10.88 -16.48 13.90
N ILE A 214 -10.62 -17.75 14.21
CA ILE A 214 -9.27 -18.35 14.11
C ILE A 214 -9.34 -19.50 13.13
N ILE A 215 -8.50 -19.46 12.11
CA ILE A 215 -8.44 -20.53 11.11
C ILE A 215 -7.23 -21.41 11.45
N ILE A 216 -7.47 -22.69 11.67
CA ILE A 216 -6.44 -23.71 11.88
C ILE A 216 -6.32 -24.53 10.59
N GLU A 217 -5.13 -24.53 10.00
CA GLU A 217 -4.85 -25.34 8.81
C GLU A 217 -3.42 -25.91 8.85
N PHE A 218 -3.22 -27.01 8.12
CA PHE A 218 -1.90 -27.63 7.97
C PHE A 218 -1.58 -27.74 6.48
N ASP A 219 -0.37 -27.32 6.11
CA ASP A 219 0.18 -27.38 4.74
C ASP A 219 1.15 -28.55 4.58
N SER A 220 1.60 -29.14 5.68
CA SER A 220 2.59 -30.21 5.69
C SER A 220 2.12 -31.36 6.57
N VAL A 221 2.38 -32.59 6.10
CA VAL A 221 2.16 -33.83 6.85
C VAL A 221 2.96 -33.85 8.16
N TYR A 222 4.17 -33.28 8.15
CA TYR A 222 5.06 -33.19 9.31
C TYR A 222 5.37 -31.70 9.57
N PRO A 223 4.41 -30.94 10.13
CA PRO A 223 4.59 -29.52 10.38
C PRO A 223 5.67 -29.32 11.43
N SER A 224 6.67 -28.48 11.16
CA SER A 224 7.79 -28.23 12.09
C SER A 224 7.64 -26.94 12.89
N HIS A 225 6.78 -26.05 12.43
CA HIS A 225 6.50 -24.77 13.07
C HIS A 225 5.12 -24.27 12.66
N ILE A 226 4.57 -23.35 13.45
CA ILE A 226 3.34 -22.63 13.12
C ILE A 226 3.72 -21.31 12.45
N HIS A 227 3.16 -21.06 11.28
CA HIS A 227 3.26 -19.78 10.59
C HIS A 227 1.93 -19.05 10.68
N ILE A 228 1.96 -17.86 11.28
CA ILE A 228 0.76 -17.03 11.50
C ILE A 228 0.64 -16.06 10.34
N ASN A 229 -0.39 -16.26 9.51
CA ASN A 229 -0.79 -15.33 8.46
C ASN A 229 -1.90 -14.43 9.00
N TYR A 230 -1.70 -13.13 8.91
CA TYR A 230 -2.65 -12.14 9.42
C TYR A 230 -2.86 -10.97 8.45
N GLU A 231 -2.19 -11.02 7.30
CA GLU A 231 -2.28 -10.04 6.26
C GLU A 231 -3.62 -10.13 5.53
N GLY A 232 -4.49 -9.14 5.72
CA GLY A 232 -5.73 -9.01 4.98
C GLY A 232 -5.59 -8.28 3.65
N LEU A 233 -6.66 -8.29 2.87
CA LEU A 233 -6.74 -7.48 1.65
C LEU A 233 -6.90 -6.00 1.98
N ASN A 234 -6.46 -5.13 1.07
CA ASN A 234 -6.64 -3.68 1.17
C ASN A 234 -6.10 -3.07 2.49
N GLY A 235 -5.06 -3.66 3.08
CA GLY A 235 -4.46 -3.16 4.32
C GLY A 235 -5.27 -3.46 5.59
N LEU A 236 -6.29 -4.33 5.48
CA LEU A 236 -7.01 -4.85 6.63
C LEU A 236 -6.09 -5.72 7.49
N LEU A 237 -6.15 -5.51 8.80
CA LEU A 237 -5.37 -6.23 9.80
C LEU A 237 -6.32 -6.65 10.94
N PRO A 238 -6.12 -7.84 11.52
CA PRO A 238 -6.80 -8.18 12.76
C PRO A 238 -6.25 -7.35 13.91
N ASN A 239 -6.95 -7.43 15.03
CA ASN A 239 -6.38 -7.07 16.30
C ASN A 239 -5.15 -7.95 16.60
N LEU A 240 -3.97 -7.33 16.65
CA LEU A 240 -2.69 -8.01 16.74
C LEU A 240 -2.37 -8.54 18.16
N ASP A 241 -3.17 -8.17 19.17
CA ASP A 241 -3.03 -8.73 20.53
C ASP A 241 -3.43 -10.19 20.54
N PHE A 242 -4.36 -10.59 19.67
CA PHE A 242 -4.71 -12.00 19.49
C PHE A 242 -3.52 -12.82 19.01
N ILE A 243 -2.72 -12.26 18.10
CA ILE A 243 -1.53 -12.92 17.58
C ILE A 243 -0.49 -13.02 18.69
N LEU A 244 -0.31 -11.96 19.48
CA LEU A 244 0.65 -11.96 20.58
C LEU A 244 0.26 -12.94 21.68
N LEU A 245 -1.03 -12.98 22.05
CA LEU A 245 -1.57 -13.94 23.01
C LEU A 245 -1.32 -15.37 22.54
N LEU A 246 -1.75 -15.71 21.31
CA LEU A 246 -1.50 -17.05 20.77
C LEU A 246 -0.01 -17.37 20.74
N THR A 247 0.83 -16.42 20.39
CA THR A 247 2.25 -16.70 20.30
C THR A 247 2.90 -16.89 21.67
N ASN A 248 2.43 -16.20 22.71
CA ASN A 248 2.84 -16.45 24.09
C ASN A 248 2.47 -17.87 24.53
N GLU A 249 1.26 -18.33 24.18
CA GLU A 249 0.82 -19.71 24.44
C GLU A 249 1.68 -20.73 23.69
N LEU A 250 1.92 -20.53 22.40
CA LEU A 250 2.75 -21.44 21.59
C LEU A 250 4.19 -21.50 22.10
N ASN A 251 4.76 -20.36 22.49
CA ASN A 251 6.11 -20.29 23.05
C ASN A 251 6.22 -21.04 24.38
N TYR A 252 5.20 -20.98 25.23
CA TYR A 252 5.19 -21.72 26.50
C TYR A 252 5.31 -23.23 26.27
N TYR A 253 4.59 -23.76 25.27
CA TYR A 253 4.66 -25.18 24.91
C TYR A 253 5.83 -25.53 23.97
N ASN A 254 6.82 -24.65 23.83
CA ASN A 254 8.00 -24.81 22.99
C ASN A 254 7.69 -25.06 21.50
N ILE A 255 6.60 -24.50 20.99
CA ILE A 255 6.24 -24.60 19.58
C ILE A 255 6.88 -23.45 18.81
N PRO A 256 7.75 -23.72 17.82
CA PRO A 256 8.34 -22.67 17.02
C PRO A 256 7.28 -21.93 16.21
N VAL A 257 7.27 -20.60 16.30
CA VAL A 257 6.36 -19.74 15.54
C VAL A 257 7.14 -18.88 14.57
N LYS A 258 6.55 -18.59 13.42
CA LYS A 258 7.04 -17.60 12.45
C LYS A 258 5.93 -16.68 11.97
N VAL A 259 6.34 -15.48 11.62
CA VAL A 259 5.53 -14.45 10.99
C VAL A 259 6.31 -13.93 9.79
N GLU A 260 5.61 -13.45 8.76
CA GLU A 260 6.27 -12.80 7.62
C GLU A 260 6.96 -11.51 8.06
N SER A 261 8.07 -11.19 7.39
CA SER A 261 8.76 -9.92 7.65
C SER A 261 7.83 -8.73 7.33
N PRO A 262 8.00 -7.56 7.96
CA PRO A 262 7.16 -6.40 7.72
C PRO A 262 7.11 -6.05 6.23
N HIS A 263 8.26 -6.03 5.55
CA HIS A 263 8.34 -5.76 4.11
C HIS A 263 7.49 -6.76 3.30
N HIS A 264 7.64 -8.06 3.56
CA HIS A 264 6.82 -9.08 2.91
C HIS A 264 5.34 -8.81 3.14
N ALA A 265 4.91 -8.59 4.38
CA ALA A 265 3.53 -8.30 4.70
C ALA A 265 2.98 -7.06 3.96
N ILE A 266 3.74 -5.96 3.86
CA ILE A 266 3.32 -4.76 3.09
C ILE A 266 3.05 -5.12 1.63
N PHE A 267 4.03 -5.77 0.99
CA PHE A 267 3.96 -6.04 -0.44
C PHE A 267 2.94 -7.14 -0.75
N ASP A 268 2.80 -8.11 0.14
CA ASP A 268 1.80 -9.17 0.04
C ASP A 268 0.40 -8.55 0.14
N MET A 269 0.15 -7.62 1.06
CA MET A 269 -1.10 -6.84 1.08
C MET A 269 -1.29 -5.95 -0.16
N ALA A 270 -0.24 -5.28 -0.63
CA ALA A 270 -0.30 -4.36 -1.78
C ALA A 270 -0.48 -5.07 -3.12
N LEU A 271 -0.12 -6.34 -3.19
CA LEU A 271 -0.29 -7.20 -4.37
C LEU A 271 -1.38 -8.25 -4.15
N GLU A 272 -2.15 -8.13 -3.07
CA GLU A 272 -3.24 -9.02 -2.69
C GLU A 272 -2.86 -10.51 -2.67
N ARG A 273 -1.70 -10.82 -2.12
CA ARG A 273 -1.28 -12.20 -1.87
C ARG A 273 -1.98 -12.72 -0.62
N GLY A 274 -2.36 -13.99 -0.62
CA GLY A 274 -3.07 -14.59 0.51
C GLY A 274 -4.59 -14.33 0.50
N TYR A 275 -5.16 -13.82 -0.59
CA TYR A 275 -6.62 -13.66 -0.75
C TYR A 275 -7.39 -14.96 -0.52
N GLU A 276 -6.73 -16.09 -0.76
CA GLU A 276 -7.25 -17.44 -0.58
C GLU A 276 -7.40 -17.84 0.89
N LYS A 277 -6.75 -17.13 1.81
CA LYS A 277 -6.80 -17.45 3.24
C LYS A 277 -8.18 -17.09 3.80
N GLY A 278 -8.81 -18.04 4.48
CA GLY A 278 -10.16 -17.88 5.01
C GLY A 278 -10.35 -16.68 5.94
N HIS A 279 -9.29 -16.26 6.66
CA HIS A 279 -9.37 -15.12 7.58
C HIS A 279 -9.70 -13.78 6.91
N VAL A 280 -9.35 -13.62 5.64
CA VAL A 280 -9.61 -12.41 4.86
C VAL A 280 -11.11 -12.09 4.82
N TYR A 281 -11.96 -13.11 4.70
CA TYR A 281 -13.41 -12.92 4.61
C TYR A 281 -14.02 -12.48 5.94
N PHE A 282 -13.47 -12.92 7.06
CA PHE A 282 -13.86 -12.42 8.38
C PHE A 282 -13.42 -10.97 8.61
N LEU A 283 -12.19 -10.62 8.19
CA LEU A 283 -11.68 -9.25 8.31
C LEU A 283 -12.54 -8.24 7.54
N ARG A 284 -13.09 -8.62 6.38
CA ARG A 284 -14.02 -7.78 5.61
C ARG A 284 -15.30 -7.45 6.36
N GLU A 285 -15.75 -8.35 7.23
CA GLU A 285 -16.94 -8.20 8.07
C GLU A 285 -16.60 -7.61 9.45
N ASN A 286 -15.41 -7.01 9.61
CA ASN A 286 -14.87 -6.50 10.87
C ASN A 286 -14.77 -7.55 12.00
N ILE A 287 -14.74 -8.84 11.65
CA ILE A 287 -14.44 -9.92 12.60
C ILE A 287 -12.93 -10.13 12.59
N ALA A 288 -12.29 -9.82 13.71
CA ALA A 288 -10.84 -9.95 13.82
C ALA A 288 -10.40 -11.41 13.66
N ALA A 289 -9.60 -11.68 12.64
CA ALA A 289 -9.25 -13.03 12.25
C ALA A 289 -7.83 -13.19 11.72
N PHE A 290 -7.25 -14.36 11.93
CA PHE A 290 -5.94 -14.76 11.39
C PHE A 290 -5.92 -16.27 11.13
N THR A 291 -4.95 -16.73 10.34
CA THR A 291 -4.75 -18.15 10.03
C THR A 291 -3.46 -18.67 10.66
N ALA A 292 -3.57 -19.68 11.52
CA ALA A 292 -2.45 -20.44 12.05
C ALA A 292 -2.19 -21.66 11.14
N THR A 293 -1.06 -21.63 10.43
CA THR A 293 -0.70 -22.65 9.44
C THR A 293 0.43 -23.55 9.94
N GLY A 294 0.22 -24.85 9.99
CA GLY A 294 1.29 -25.82 10.26
C GLY A 294 2.11 -26.06 9.00
N VAL A 295 3.35 -25.56 8.97
CA VAL A 295 4.21 -25.57 7.79
C VAL A 295 5.55 -26.25 8.06
N SER A 296 6.19 -26.74 7.01
CA SER A 296 7.58 -27.19 7.09
C SER A 296 8.31 -26.94 5.77
N LYS A 297 9.58 -26.50 5.87
CA LYS A 297 10.45 -26.36 4.68
C LYS A 297 10.83 -27.72 4.09
N ILE A 298 10.99 -28.73 4.95
CA ILE A 298 11.30 -30.11 4.59
C ILE A 298 10.45 -31.01 5.50
N PRO A 299 9.60 -31.89 4.95
CA PRO A 299 8.68 -32.72 5.73
C PRO A 299 9.43 -33.86 6.42
N LEU A 300 10.13 -33.56 7.51
CA LEU A 300 10.87 -34.53 8.32
C LEU A 300 10.07 -34.90 9.56
N LYS A 301 9.71 -36.17 9.70
CA LYS A 301 8.94 -36.70 10.85
C LYS A 301 9.59 -36.35 12.19
N ASN A 302 10.92 -36.44 12.31
CA ASN A 302 11.64 -36.18 13.56
C ASN A 302 11.61 -34.69 13.99
N LYS A 303 11.22 -33.78 13.09
CA LYS A 303 11.09 -32.34 13.37
C LYS A 303 9.63 -31.91 13.50
N MET A 304 8.69 -32.85 13.56
CA MET A 304 7.28 -32.56 13.69
C MET A 304 7.01 -31.93 15.06
N LEU A 305 6.22 -30.86 15.07
CA LEU A 305 5.73 -30.26 16.30
C LEU A 305 4.79 -31.22 17.02
N ASN A 306 4.78 -31.17 18.35
CA ASN A 306 3.84 -31.97 19.13
C ASN A 306 2.41 -31.38 18.97
N LEU A 307 1.52 -32.14 18.33
CA LEU A 307 0.13 -31.75 18.06
C LEU A 307 -0.68 -31.55 19.35
N PHE A 308 -0.41 -32.34 20.39
CA PHE A 308 -1.09 -32.20 21.67
C PHE A 308 -0.68 -30.91 22.39
N ASN A 309 0.61 -30.58 22.37
CA ASN A 309 1.10 -29.27 22.84
C ASN A 309 0.47 -28.10 22.08
N PHE A 310 0.26 -28.26 20.76
CA PHE A 310 -0.43 -27.25 19.97
C PHE A 310 -1.90 -27.12 20.37
N THR A 311 -2.56 -28.25 20.65
CA THR A 311 -3.94 -28.28 21.13
C THR A 311 -4.06 -27.59 22.50
N LYS A 312 -3.09 -27.80 23.41
CA LYS A 312 -2.98 -27.08 24.69
C LYS A 312 -2.86 -25.57 24.52
N ALA A 313 -2.00 -25.14 23.60
CA ALA A 313 -1.86 -23.72 23.27
C ALA A 313 -3.17 -23.12 22.75
N MET A 314 -3.87 -23.84 21.85
CA MET A 314 -5.14 -23.40 21.29
C MET A 314 -6.26 -23.37 22.32
N GLU A 315 -6.33 -24.35 23.23
CA GLU A 315 -7.29 -24.36 24.32
C GLU A 315 -7.10 -23.16 25.23
N SER A 316 -5.88 -22.92 25.73
CA SER A 316 -5.57 -21.77 26.60
C SER A 316 -5.87 -20.43 25.92
N PHE A 317 -5.54 -20.33 24.63
CA PHE A 317 -5.84 -19.17 23.81
C PHE A 317 -7.35 -18.93 23.68
N ILE A 318 -8.14 -19.93 23.28
CA ILE A 318 -9.60 -19.83 23.13
C ILE A 318 -10.27 -19.55 24.48
N ARG A 319 -9.80 -20.18 25.56
CA ARG A 319 -10.26 -19.90 26.93
C ARG A 319 -10.04 -18.45 27.32
N SER A 320 -8.85 -17.92 27.04
CA SER A 320 -8.52 -16.52 27.33
C SER A 320 -9.40 -15.57 26.53
N GLN A 321 -9.66 -15.86 25.24
CA GLN A 321 -10.62 -15.12 24.42
C GLN A 321 -12.07 -15.18 24.93
N SER A 322 -12.47 -16.34 25.44
CA SER A 322 -13.82 -16.53 25.98
C SER A 322 -14.01 -15.69 27.23
N ASN A 323 -13.00 -15.60 28.09
CA ASN A 323 -13.11 -14.98 29.41
C ASN A 323 -12.85 -13.47 29.44
N THR A 324 -12.41 -12.86 28.34
CA THR A 324 -12.29 -11.40 28.26
C THR A 324 -13.67 -10.74 28.14
N PRO A 325 -14.07 -9.84 29.06
CA PRO A 325 -15.37 -9.18 28.99
C PRO A 325 -15.44 -8.15 27.86
N GLU A 326 -14.31 -7.51 27.55
CA GLU A 326 -14.17 -6.55 26.45
C GLU A 326 -13.23 -7.11 25.37
N GLY A 327 -13.38 -6.61 24.14
CA GLY A 327 -12.42 -6.90 23.09
C GLY A 327 -11.07 -6.26 23.44
N PHE A 328 -9.96 -6.93 23.13
CA PHE A 328 -8.62 -6.40 23.41
C PHE A 328 -8.48 -5.02 22.77
N CYS A 329 -8.12 -4.01 23.56
CA CYS A 329 -7.91 -2.66 23.07
C CYS A 329 -6.43 -2.31 23.15
N HIS A 330 -5.84 -1.96 22.01
CA HIS A 330 -4.42 -1.62 21.90
C HIS A 330 -4.12 -0.20 22.36
N SER A 331 -2.86 0.02 22.78
CA SER A 331 -2.21 1.33 22.85
C SER A 331 -1.78 1.90 21.47
N SER A 332 -1.74 1.07 20.42
CA SER A 332 -1.46 1.49 19.03
C SER A 332 -2.23 0.65 18.00
N ASN A 333 -3.06 1.30 17.17
CA ASN A 333 -4.05 0.64 16.31
C ASN A 333 -3.48 -0.19 15.14
N PHE A 334 -2.24 0.05 14.69
CA PHE A 334 -1.67 -0.64 13.52
C PHE A 334 -0.16 -0.85 13.64
N TYR A 335 0.31 -2.10 13.52
CA TYR A 335 1.72 -2.45 13.46
C TYR A 335 1.98 -3.75 12.67
N PHE A 336 3.23 -4.00 12.29
CA PHE A 336 3.68 -5.29 11.75
C PHE A 336 4.65 -5.95 12.71
N PHE A 337 4.66 -7.28 12.75
CA PHE A 337 5.68 -8.01 13.47
C PHE A 337 6.97 -8.07 12.64
N ASP A 338 8.07 -7.59 13.20
CA ASP A 338 9.43 -7.81 12.67
C ASP A 338 9.94 -9.17 13.11
N THR A 339 9.77 -9.42 14.40
CA THR A 339 9.81 -10.75 14.99
C THR A 339 8.58 -10.86 15.89
N ILE A 340 8.22 -12.06 16.31
CA ILE A 340 7.12 -12.27 17.26
C ILE A 340 7.21 -11.37 18.51
N ARG A 341 8.43 -11.07 18.96
CA ARG A 341 8.69 -10.25 20.16
C ARG A 341 8.87 -8.76 19.84
N ARG A 342 8.84 -8.37 18.57
CA ARG A 342 9.12 -7.00 18.14
C ARG A 342 8.13 -6.53 17.08
N ARG A 343 7.56 -5.35 17.31
CA ARG A 343 6.59 -4.72 16.42
C ARG A 343 7.11 -3.41 15.83
N VAL A 344 6.68 -3.12 14.61
CA VAL A 344 6.92 -1.86 13.91
C VAL A 344 5.58 -1.13 13.80
N PRO A 345 5.39 -0.01 14.53
CA PRO A 345 4.14 0.75 14.47
C PRO A 345 4.00 1.52 13.15
N ILE A 346 2.76 1.77 12.75
CA ILE A 346 2.41 2.47 11.51
C ILE A 346 3.14 3.80 11.29
N SER A 347 3.31 4.56 12.37
CA SER A 347 4.01 5.84 12.32
C SER A 347 5.43 5.71 11.75
N VAL A 348 6.15 4.65 12.09
CA VAL A 348 7.56 4.48 11.73
C VAL A 348 7.75 4.30 10.23
N TYR A 349 6.94 3.47 9.57
CA TYR A 349 7.08 3.24 8.14
C TYR A 349 6.36 4.30 7.28
N CYS A 350 5.26 4.91 7.77
CA CYS A 350 4.57 5.99 7.05
C CYS A 350 5.46 7.22 6.83
N TYR A 351 6.37 7.53 7.76
CA TYR A 351 7.34 8.62 7.56
C TYR A 351 8.19 8.43 6.29
N GLY A 352 8.55 7.20 5.95
CA GLY A 352 9.28 6.89 4.72
C GLY A 352 8.53 7.37 3.49
N VAL A 353 7.24 7.04 3.38
CA VAL A 353 6.37 7.43 2.26
C VAL A 353 6.26 8.96 2.14
N TYR A 354 6.04 9.67 3.25
CA TYR A 354 5.94 11.14 3.21
C TYR A 354 7.26 11.80 2.80
N LEU A 355 8.39 11.32 3.31
CA LEU A 355 9.71 11.82 2.95
C LEU A 355 10.02 11.56 1.48
N ILE A 356 9.69 10.37 0.97
CA ILE A 356 9.79 10.01 -0.44
C ILE A 356 9.00 11.00 -1.32
N CYS A 357 7.79 11.40 -0.91
CA CYS A 357 6.95 12.37 -1.61
C CYS A 357 7.38 13.84 -1.44
N ALA A 358 8.33 14.16 -0.55
CA ALA A 358 8.70 15.54 -0.21
C ALA A 358 9.13 16.37 -1.43
N TYR A 359 9.86 15.78 -2.38
CA TYR A 359 10.25 16.47 -3.62
C TYR A 359 9.03 16.92 -4.44
N ALA A 360 8.05 16.03 -4.62
CA ALA A 360 6.84 16.33 -5.39
C ALA A 360 6.01 17.43 -4.71
N ILE A 361 5.85 17.36 -3.39
CA ILE A 361 5.15 18.37 -2.59
C ILE A 361 5.84 19.74 -2.69
N LEU A 362 7.15 19.80 -2.46
CA LEU A 362 7.92 21.06 -2.56
C LEU A 362 7.89 21.65 -3.98
N LYS A 363 7.86 20.80 -5.01
CA LYS A 363 7.70 21.24 -6.40
C LYS A 363 6.34 21.90 -6.63
N LEU A 364 5.25 21.29 -6.16
CA LEU A 364 3.90 21.85 -6.29
C LEU A 364 3.79 23.19 -5.56
N LEU A 365 4.29 23.26 -4.32
CA LEU A 365 4.28 24.50 -3.51
C LEU A 365 5.03 25.65 -4.19
N LYS A 366 6.14 25.37 -4.88
CA LYS A 366 6.92 26.40 -5.59
C LYS A 366 6.41 26.68 -7.01
N GLY A 367 5.72 25.75 -7.64
CA GLY A 367 5.24 25.88 -9.01
C GLY A 367 4.36 27.12 -9.18
N SER A 368 4.71 28.01 -10.12
CA SER A 368 3.87 29.17 -10.45
C SER A 368 2.71 28.82 -11.37
N ILE A 369 2.76 27.66 -12.03
CA ILE A 369 1.82 27.25 -13.07
C ILE A 369 0.44 26.93 -12.47
N LEU A 370 0.39 26.08 -11.44
CA LEU A 370 -0.86 25.66 -10.78
C LEU A 370 -1.43 26.71 -9.82
N ARG A 371 -0.73 27.83 -9.59
CA ARG A 371 -1.26 28.95 -8.79
C ARG A 371 -2.32 29.74 -9.54
N SER A 372 -2.25 29.77 -10.87
CA SER A 372 -3.31 30.36 -11.68
C SER A 372 -4.49 29.40 -11.72
N TYR A 373 -5.67 29.90 -11.35
CA TYR A 373 -6.92 29.16 -11.42
C TYR A 373 -7.19 28.60 -12.83
N THR A 374 -6.92 29.39 -13.88
CA THR A 374 -7.17 28.96 -15.27
C THR A 374 -6.31 27.76 -15.67
N ASN A 375 -5.00 27.79 -15.33
CA ASN A 375 -4.09 26.68 -15.61
C ASN A 375 -4.42 25.43 -14.79
N LEU A 376 -4.90 25.60 -13.56
CA LEU A 376 -5.34 24.50 -12.71
C LEU A 376 -6.59 23.83 -13.30
N VAL A 377 -7.60 24.60 -13.69
CA VAL A 377 -8.86 24.08 -14.27
C VAL A 377 -8.61 23.42 -15.62
N VAL A 378 -7.87 24.06 -16.53
CA VAL A 378 -7.49 23.46 -17.82
C VAL A 378 -6.71 22.16 -17.61
N GLY A 379 -5.80 22.17 -16.63
CA GLY A 379 -5.05 20.99 -16.25
C GLY A 379 -5.94 19.86 -15.73
N LEU A 380 -6.83 20.15 -14.77
CA LEU A 380 -7.72 19.17 -14.15
C LEU A 380 -8.69 18.60 -15.17
N TYR A 381 -9.29 19.45 -16.00
CA TYR A 381 -10.21 19.04 -17.06
C TYR A 381 -9.52 18.09 -18.05
N GLY A 382 -8.35 18.49 -18.57
CA GLY A 382 -7.57 17.63 -19.47
C GLY A 382 -7.23 16.29 -18.81
N TYR A 383 -6.72 16.33 -17.58
CA TYR A 383 -6.30 15.14 -16.85
C TYR A 383 -7.46 14.17 -16.56
N ILE A 384 -8.56 14.68 -16.00
CA ILE A 384 -9.74 13.88 -15.67
C ILE A 384 -10.32 13.22 -16.93
N LYS A 385 -10.49 13.99 -18.00
CA LYS A 385 -10.99 13.44 -19.27
C LYS A 385 -10.08 12.35 -19.82
N THR A 386 -8.77 12.51 -19.74
CA THR A 386 -7.83 11.48 -20.20
C THR A 386 -7.84 10.22 -19.35
N ILE A 387 -7.98 10.34 -18.03
CA ILE A 387 -8.17 9.18 -17.15
C ILE A 387 -9.44 8.44 -17.58
N PHE A 388 -10.56 9.14 -17.77
CA PHE A 388 -11.79 8.48 -18.20
C PHE A 388 -11.66 7.84 -19.58
N ILE A 389 -10.99 8.47 -20.54
CA ILE A 389 -10.77 7.89 -21.87
C ILE A 389 -9.96 6.59 -21.79
N ILE A 390 -8.91 6.55 -20.95
CA ILE A 390 -8.01 5.38 -20.84
C ILE A 390 -8.63 4.28 -19.97
N SER A 391 -9.09 4.63 -18.77
CA SER A 391 -9.38 3.68 -17.69
C SER A 391 -10.81 3.18 -17.69
N LEU A 392 -11.78 4.01 -18.10
CA LEU A 392 -13.20 3.64 -18.02
C LEU A 392 -13.57 2.50 -18.97
N PRO A 393 -13.13 2.47 -20.25
CA PRO A 393 -13.48 1.38 -21.15
C PRO A 393 -12.95 0.03 -20.65
N ILE A 394 -11.64 -0.06 -20.36
CA ILE A 394 -11.05 -1.31 -19.87
C ILE A 394 -11.73 -1.79 -18.58
N TYR A 395 -12.00 -0.87 -17.63
CA TYR A 395 -12.64 -1.23 -16.38
C TYR A 395 -14.05 -1.80 -16.61
N LEU A 396 -14.89 -1.11 -17.37
CA LEU A 396 -16.26 -1.52 -17.65
C LEU A 396 -16.34 -2.88 -18.37
N PHE A 397 -15.50 -3.10 -19.39
CA PHE A 397 -15.43 -4.38 -20.10
C PHE A 397 -14.88 -5.52 -19.25
N SER A 398 -14.11 -5.24 -18.21
CA SER A 398 -13.55 -6.30 -17.36
C SER A 398 -14.44 -6.68 -16.16
N THR A 399 -15.42 -5.85 -15.79
CA THR A 399 -16.15 -6.02 -14.51
C THR A 399 -17.67 -5.93 -14.61
N ASN A 400 -18.25 -5.38 -15.68
CA ASN A 400 -19.68 -5.08 -15.73
C ASN A 400 -20.42 -5.89 -16.80
N ASP A 401 -21.21 -6.85 -16.35
CA ASP A 401 -22.08 -7.70 -17.17
C ASP A 401 -23.02 -6.90 -18.08
N LYS A 402 -23.55 -5.76 -17.59
CA LYS A 402 -24.53 -4.94 -18.33
C LYS A 402 -23.97 -4.37 -19.63
N VAL A 403 -22.65 -4.21 -19.72
CA VAL A 403 -21.99 -3.69 -20.93
C VAL A 403 -22.02 -4.73 -22.05
N TYR A 404 -21.84 -6.00 -21.72
CA TYR A 404 -21.96 -7.10 -22.68
C TYR A 404 -23.41 -7.30 -23.12
N GLU A 405 -24.37 -7.18 -22.19
CA GLU A 405 -25.80 -7.20 -22.50
C GLU A 405 -26.19 -6.05 -23.43
N LEU A 406 -25.74 -4.82 -23.14
CA LEU A 406 -26.02 -3.65 -23.97
C LEU A 406 -25.48 -3.78 -25.41
N LEU A 407 -24.33 -4.44 -25.56
CA LEU A 407 -23.65 -4.60 -26.84
C LEU A 407 -24.01 -5.91 -27.57
N ASN A 408 -24.90 -6.74 -27.01
CA ASN A 408 -25.24 -8.08 -27.51
C ASN A 408 -23.99 -8.94 -27.81
N LEU A 409 -22.99 -8.89 -26.91
CA LEU A 409 -21.75 -9.66 -27.04
C LEU A 409 -21.79 -10.91 -26.16
N GLU A 410 -21.13 -11.99 -26.60
CA GLU A 410 -20.91 -13.17 -25.78
C GLU A 410 -20.15 -12.82 -24.48
N LYS A 411 -20.55 -13.46 -23.37
CA LYS A 411 -19.99 -13.19 -22.04
C LYS A 411 -18.54 -13.65 -21.97
N LYS A 412 -17.61 -12.70 -21.82
CA LYS A 412 -16.16 -12.93 -21.71
C LYS A 412 -15.58 -12.46 -20.36
N LEU A 413 -16.38 -12.44 -19.30
CA LEU A 413 -15.96 -11.93 -17.99
C LEU A 413 -15.13 -12.95 -17.20
N PRO A 414 -14.36 -12.49 -16.18
CA PRO A 414 -13.70 -13.41 -15.28
C PRO A 414 -14.71 -14.26 -14.49
N LEU A 415 -14.53 -15.58 -14.55
CA LEU A 415 -15.38 -16.52 -13.81
C LEU A 415 -14.84 -16.72 -12.39
N CYS A 416 -15.71 -16.59 -11.38
CA CYS A 416 -15.34 -16.74 -9.98
C CYS A 416 -15.23 -18.19 -9.50
N SER A 417 -15.98 -19.07 -10.17
CA SER A 417 -16.16 -20.46 -9.79
C SER A 417 -15.23 -21.43 -10.52
N GLU A 418 -14.71 -21.01 -11.67
CA GLU A 418 -14.01 -21.89 -12.59
C GLU A 418 -12.73 -21.19 -13.04
N TRP A 419 -11.66 -21.46 -12.31
CA TRP A 419 -10.34 -21.28 -12.86
C TRP A 419 -9.67 -22.64 -12.98
N HIS A 420 -9.52 -23.10 -14.21
CA HIS A 420 -8.85 -24.36 -14.51
C HIS A 420 -7.60 -24.10 -15.35
N PRO A 421 -6.44 -24.71 -15.00
CA PRO A 421 -5.22 -24.58 -15.81
C PRO A 421 -5.45 -24.95 -17.28
N ASP A 422 -6.32 -25.93 -17.54
CA ASP A 422 -6.61 -26.41 -18.89
C ASP A 422 -7.35 -25.39 -19.76
N ARG A 423 -8.01 -24.39 -19.17
CA ARG A 423 -8.67 -23.28 -19.89
C ARG A 423 -7.77 -22.03 -19.98
N TYR A 424 -6.47 -22.20 -19.78
CA TYR A 424 -5.48 -21.12 -19.81
C TYR A 424 -5.53 -20.32 -21.12
N GLU A 425 -5.64 -20.99 -22.26
CA GLU A 425 -5.67 -20.32 -23.57
C GLU A 425 -6.90 -19.41 -23.71
N ASP A 426 -8.05 -19.84 -23.21
CA ASP A 426 -9.29 -19.06 -23.21
C ASP A 426 -9.14 -17.77 -22.38
N TYR A 427 -8.53 -17.87 -21.19
CA TYR A 427 -8.31 -16.69 -20.32
C TYR A 427 -7.34 -15.69 -20.95
N VAL A 428 -6.30 -16.18 -21.62
CA VAL A 428 -5.36 -15.31 -22.34
C VAL A 428 -6.03 -14.63 -23.52
N GLN A 429 -6.88 -15.33 -24.27
CA GLN A 429 -7.66 -14.73 -25.36
C GLN A 429 -8.61 -13.64 -24.84
N ILE A 430 -9.30 -13.88 -23.72
CA ILE A 430 -10.16 -12.88 -23.08
C ILE A 430 -9.36 -11.63 -22.68
N ALA A 431 -8.25 -11.82 -21.99
CA ALA A 431 -7.39 -10.74 -21.55
C ALA A 431 -6.78 -9.95 -22.72
N HIS A 432 -6.56 -10.62 -23.86
CA HIS A 432 -6.10 -9.97 -25.09
C HIS A 432 -7.13 -8.96 -25.61
N TYR A 433 -8.43 -9.27 -25.60
CA TYR A 433 -9.46 -8.29 -25.99
C TYR A 433 -9.45 -7.04 -25.11
N TRP A 434 -9.28 -7.21 -23.78
CA TRP A 434 -9.18 -6.06 -22.88
C TRP A 434 -7.94 -5.22 -23.15
N TRP A 435 -6.85 -5.88 -23.53
CA TRP A 435 -5.62 -5.21 -23.93
C TRP A 435 -5.78 -4.41 -25.23
N GLU A 436 -6.47 -4.94 -26.22
CA GLU A 436 -6.80 -4.20 -27.46
C GLU A 436 -7.63 -2.96 -27.16
N ILE A 437 -8.65 -3.09 -26.29
CA ILE A 437 -9.46 -1.96 -25.82
C ILE A 437 -8.59 -0.90 -25.14
N LEU A 438 -7.63 -1.30 -24.32
CA LEU A 438 -6.70 -0.38 -23.67
C LEU A 438 -5.82 0.36 -24.70
N ILE A 439 -5.26 -0.34 -25.69
CA ILE A 439 -4.45 0.28 -26.75
C ILE A 439 -5.29 1.31 -27.51
N LEU A 440 -6.50 0.94 -27.94
CA LEU A 440 -7.40 1.84 -28.64
C LEU A 440 -7.70 3.09 -27.81
N SER A 441 -7.98 2.90 -26.52
CA SER A 441 -8.22 3.98 -25.56
C SER A 441 -7.02 4.91 -25.41
N VAL A 442 -5.79 4.36 -25.37
CA VAL A 442 -4.55 5.13 -25.34
C VAL A 442 -4.36 5.95 -26.63
N ILE A 443 -4.66 5.39 -27.81
CA ILE A 443 -4.57 6.11 -29.09
C ILE A 443 -5.56 7.28 -29.11
N VAL A 444 -6.80 7.07 -28.70
CA VAL A 444 -7.82 8.13 -28.59
C VAL A 444 -7.37 9.21 -27.61
N ALA A 445 -6.79 8.83 -26.47
CA ALA A 445 -6.24 9.76 -25.50
C ALA A 445 -5.06 10.58 -26.08
N LEU A 446 -4.18 9.98 -26.89
CA LEU A 446 -3.09 10.71 -27.57
C LEU A 446 -3.64 11.77 -28.52
N ILE A 447 -4.63 11.41 -29.35
CA ILE A 447 -5.26 12.34 -30.30
C ILE A 447 -5.91 13.49 -29.54
N PHE A 448 -6.69 13.19 -28.51
CA PHE A 448 -7.35 14.20 -27.66
C PHE A 448 -6.36 15.19 -27.04
N ASN A 449 -5.29 14.69 -26.41
CA ASN A 449 -4.26 15.53 -25.80
C ASN A 449 -3.50 16.37 -26.84
N TYR A 450 -3.23 15.80 -28.02
CA TYR A 450 -2.59 16.51 -29.11
C TYR A 450 -3.44 17.69 -29.61
N VAL A 451 -4.75 17.49 -29.78
CA VAL A 451 -5.70 18.55 -30.17
C VAL A 451 -5.72 19.67 -29.11
N ILE A 452 -5.83 19.34 -27.82
CA ILE A 452 -5.80 20.34 -26.75
C ILE A 452 -4.48 21.10 -26.75
N SER A 453 -3.35 20.40 -26.90
CA SER A 453 -2.03 21.03 -26.98
C SER A 453 -1.94 22.05 -28.12
N CYS A 454 -2.50 21.72 -29.29
CA CYS A 454 -2.59 22.65 -30.42
C CYS A 454 -3.47 23.88 -30.11
N MET A 455 -4.62 23.69 -29.47
CA MET A 455 -5.50 24.79 -29.05
C MET A 455 -4.81 25.71 -28.03
N VAL A 456 -4.18 25.14 -27.00
CA VAL A 456 -3.42 25.88 -25.99
C VAL A 456 -2.25 26.62 -26.62
N LYS A 457 -1.55 26.00 -27.58
CA LYS A 457 -0.46 26.66 -28.33
C LYS A 457 -0.96 27.88 -29.09
N LYS A 458 -2.12 27.80 -29.75
CA LYS A 458 -2.76 28.93 -30.44
C LYS A 458 -3.07 30.07 -29.47
N ILE A 459 -3.69 29.77 -28.33
CA ILE A 459 -4.03 30.76 -27.28
C ILE A 459 -2.76 31.38 -26.67
N SER A 460 -1.75 30.56 -26.37
CA SER A 460 -0.49 31.02 -25.76
C SER A 460 0.33 31.94 -26.67
N LYS A 461 0.26 31.75 -28.00
CA LYS A 461 0.90 32.64 -28.97
C LYS A 461 0.26 34.03 -28.98
N VAL A 462 -1.06 34.11 -28.79
CA VAL A 462 -1.82 35.37 -28.79
C VAL A 462 -1.58 36.15 -27.51
N LEU A 463 -1.65 35.48 -26.34
CA LEU A 463 -1.64 36.16 -25.05
C LEU A 463 -0.24 36.30 -24.40
N LYS A 464 0.82 35.74 -24.98
CA LYS A 464 2.20 35.64 -24.43
C LYS A 464 2.23 35.25 -22.94
N TYR A 465 2.57 34.00 -22.64
CA TYR A 465 2.57 33.50 -21.26
C TYR A 465 3.50 34.30 -20.31
N GLU A 466 2.91 34.82 -19.23
CA GLU A 466 3.62 35.45 -18.13
C GLU A 466 3.39 34.68 -16.82
N LYS A 467 4.47 34.46 -16.06
CA LYS A 467 4.39 33.74 -14.78
C LYS A 467 3.74 34.63 -13.73
N VAL A 468 2.86 34.03 -12.93
CA VAL A 468 2.31 34.66 -11.72
C VAL A 468 3.43 35.24 -10.87
N GLN A 469 3.41 36.56 -10.69
CA GLN A 469 4.37 37.25 -9.85
C GLN A 469 3.85 37.26 -8.41
N LYS A 470 4.72 36.89 -7.46
CA LYS A 470 4.42 36.96 -6.04
C LYS A 470 5.25 38.09 -5.44
N ILE A 471 4.58 39.12 -4.95
CA ILE A 471 5.18 40.25 -4.24
C ILE A 471 4.90 40.05 -2.74
N GLU A 472 5.94 40.14 -1.91
CA GLU A 472 5.84 39.92 -0.47
C GLU A 472 6.39 41.16 0.25
N LYS A 473 5.58 41.73 1.15
CA LYS A 473 5.88 42.97 1.88
C LYS A 473 7.23 42.90 2.60
N ILE A 474 7.47 41.82 3.34
CA ILE A 474 8.70 41.59 4.12
C ILE A 474 9.97 41.60 3.23
N VAL A 475 9.87 41.16 1.97
CA VAL A 475 11.02 41.09 1.06
C VAL A 475 11.31 42.43 0.41
N LEU A 476 10.27 43.23 0.14
CA LEU A 476 10.45 44.61 -0.29
C LEU A 476 11.08 45.43 0.84
N LEU A 477 10.59 45.28 2.08
CA LEU A 477 11.14 45.97 3.26
C LEU A 477 12.61 45.59 3.54
N ASP A 478 12.99 44.31 3.44
CA ASP A 478 14.41 43.89 3.56
C ASP A 478 15.28 44.46 2.42
N ARG A 479 14.72 44.63 1.22
CA ARG A 479 15.42 45.24 0.08
C ARG A 479 15.59 46.75 0.27
N ILE A 480 14.56 47.45 0.74
CA ILE A 480 14.60 48.88 1.13
C ILE A 480 15.67 49.08 2.19
N LYS A 481 15.67 48.28 3.27
CA LYS A 481 16.68 48.34 4.34
C LYS A 481 18.11 48.16 3.79
N LYS A 482 18.33 47.24 2.86
CA LYS A 482 19.65 47.03 2.24
C LYS A 482 20.08 48.14 1.30
N LEU A 483 19.15 48.68 0.52
CA LEU A 483 19.40 49.81 -0.37
C LEU A 483 19.76 51.05 0.44
N ASN A 484 18.97 51.36 1.49
CA ASN A 484 19.26 52.46 2.42
C ASN A 484 20.61 52.29 3.12
N ASN A 485 20.95 51.08 3.59
CA ASN A 485 22.26 50.84 4.19
C ASN A 485 23.42 51.03 3.18
N LYS A 486 23.24 50.64 1.91
CA LYS A 486 24.25 50.87 0.86
C LYS A 486 24.39 52.35 0.55
N ILE A 487 23.29 53.08 0.40
CA ILE A 487 23.29 54.53 0.16
C ILE A 487 24.00 55.25 1.32
N ASN A 488 23.63 54.93 2.57
CA ASN A 488 24.23 55.52 3.75
C ASN A 488 25.73 55.21 3.89
N SER A 489 26.17 54.00 3.53
CA SER A 489 27.60 53.63 3.53
C SER A 489 28.43 54.41 2.49
N ILE A 490 27.81 54.87 1.41
CA ILE A 490 28.47 55.65 0.35
C ILE A 490 28.49 57.15 0.70
N ILE A 491 27.46 57.65 1.39
CA ILE A 491 27.33 59.07 1.79
C ILE A 491 28.12 59.37 3.08
N GLY A 492 28.56 58.35 3.83
CA GLY A 492 29.41 58.54 5.02
C GLY A 492 28.64 58.96 6.28
N ILE A 493 27.33 58.74 6.32
CA ILE A 493 26.48 59.07 7.48
C ILE A 493 26.56 57.92 8.52
N PRO A 494 26.75 58.19 9.82
CA PRO A 494 26.75 57.15 10.85
C PRO A 494 25.38 56.44 10.88
N CYS A 495 25.40 55.11 10.80
CA CYS A 495 24.24 54.23 10.70
C CYS A 495 23.18 54.47 11.79
N PHE A 496 22.13 55.25 11.51
CA PHE A 496 20.97 55.38 12.39
C PHE A 496 20.08 54.12 12.39
N TYR A 497 20.09 53.32 11.31
CA TYR A 497 19.17 52.19 11.10
C TYR A 497 19.75 50.79 11.44
N ALA A 498 20.96 50.71 11.99
CA ALA A 498 21.58 49.42 12.32
C ALA A 498 20.83 48.68 13.45
N ASN A 499 20.22 49.40 14.38
CA ASN A 499 19.61 48.85 15.60
C ASN A 499 18.07 48.86 15.65
N LEU A 500 17.37 49.52 14.71
CA LEU A 500 15.90 49.59 14.77
C LEU A 500 15.21 48.29 14.32
N SER A 501 14.23 47.88 15.12
CA SER A 501 13.30 46.80 14.82
C SER A 501 12.38 47.18 13.65
N ASN A 502 11.82 46.19 12.94
CA ASN A 502 11.01 46.44 11.74
C ASN A 502 9.74 47.26 12.01
N GLU A 503 9.31 47.37 13.27
CA GLU A 503 8.17 48.16 13.73
C GLU A 503 8.49 49.64 13.95
N GLU A 504 9.72 49.98 14.38
CA GLU A 504 10.11 51.37 14.65
C GLU A 504 10.38 52.17 13.36
N VAL A 505 10.73 51.49 12.27
CA VAL A 505 10.88 52.11 10.93
C VAL A 505 9.54 52.58 10.36
N LEU A 506 8.42 51.95 10.78
CA LEU A 506 7.06 52.36 10.38
C LEU A 506 6.63 53.69 11.03
N ALA A 507 7.23 54.08 12.15
CA ALA A 507 6.85 55.27 12.91
C ALA A 507 7.62 56.54 12.49
N SER A 508 8.76 56.42 11.82
CA SER A 508 9.67 57.56 11.56
C SER A 508 9.56 58.18 10.16
N TRP A 509 8.58 57.78 9.35
CA TRP A 509 8.46 58.21 7.96
C TRP A 509 7.60 59.49 7.88
N GLY A 510 8.21 60.64 8.15
CA GLY A 510 7.50 61.93 8.14
C GLY A 510 8.35 63.21 8.04
N ASP A 511 9.66 63.19 8.31
CA ASP A 511 10.43 64.43 8.43
C ASP A 511 11.60 64.53 7.43
N PHE A 512 11.32 65.06 6.23
CA PHE A 512 12.31 65.39 5.19
C PHE A 512 12.61 66.91 5.11
N SER A 513 12.52 67.64 6.22
CA SER A 513 12.67 69.10 6.25
C SER A 513 14.09 69.62 6.51
N LYS A 514 15.11 68.76 6.65
CA LYS A 514 16.51 69.17 6.91
C LYS A 514 17.50 68.53 5.96
N LEU A 515 17.55 69.01 4.72
CA LEU A 515 18.66 68.76 3.80
C LEU A 515 19.23 70.10 3.32
N THR A 516 20.28 70.57 3.98
CA THR A 516 21.09 71.72 3.55
C THR A 516 21.82 71.39 2.25
N LYS A 517 21.68 72.25 1.23
CA LYS A 517 22.40 72.13 -0.06
C LYS A 517 23.92 72.25 0.15
N PRO A 518 24.74 71.39 -0.48
CA PRO A 518 26.19 71.54 -0.43
C PRO A 518 26.67 72.66 -1.37
N LYS A 519 27.72 73.37 -0.93
CA LYS A 519 28.45 74.42 -1.65
C LYS A 519 29.20 73.86 -2.86
N ILE A 520 29.33 74.70 -3.89
CA ILE A 520 30.08 74.45 -5.13
C ILE A 520 31.59 74.53 -4.82
N VAL A 521 32.38 73.56 -5.31
CA VAL A 521 33.86 73.61 -5.34
C VAL A 521 34.32 73.27 -6.77
N HIS A 522 35.32 74.01 -7.23
CA HIS A 522 35.89 73.96 -8.58
C HIS A 522 36.79 72.74 -8.82
N SER A 523 36.95 72.44 -10.11
CA SER A 523 37.66 71.33 -10.73
C SER A 523 39.17 71.40 -10.57
N ASP A 524 39.77 70.33 -10.02
CA ASP A 524 40.85 69.55 -10.65
C ASP A 524 41.45 68.57 -9.62
N ASP A 525 40.83 67.40 -9.40
CA ASP A 525 41.38 66.33 -8.56
C ASP A 525 40.74 64.95 -8.87
N GLU A 526 41.49 63.86 -8.72
CA GLU A 526 40.97 62.47 -8.81
C GLU A 526 39.77 62.21 -7.88
N GLU A 527 39.67 63.01 -6.81
CA GLU A 527 38.60 63.00 -5.84
C GLU A 527 37.26 63.47 -6.44
N PHE A 528 37.27 64.40 -7.41
CA PHE A 528 36.07 64.85 -8.14
C PHE A 528 35.50 63.76 -9.06
N LEU A 529 36.36 62.98 -9.73
CA LEU A 529 35.91 61.83 -10.53
C LEU A 529 35.33 60.72 -9.65
N ARG A 530 35.88 60.54 -8.45
CA ARG A 530 35.39 59.60 -7.43
C ARG A 530 34.03 60.05 -6.87
N GLU A 531 33.87 61.33 -6.56
CA GLU A 531 32.59 61.92 -6.17
C GLU A 531 31.55 61.85 -7.29
N LYS A 532 31.90 62.16 -8.53
CA LYS A 532 30.98 62.09 -9.68
C LYS A 532 30.48 60.66 -9.91
N LYS A 533 31.37 59.66 -9.77
CA LYS A 533 30.99 58.23 -9.79
C LYS A 533 30.10 57.86 -8.61
N ASN A 534 30.42 58.32 -7.40
CA ASN A 534 29.62 58.04 -6.20
C ASN A 534 28.22 58.69 -6.30
N ARG A 535 28.10 59.94 -6.77
CA ARG A 535 26.81 60.60 -7.02
C ARG A 535 25.99 59.88 -8.08
N ALA A 536 26.62 59.42 -9.17
CA ALA A 536 25.94 58.62 -10.19
C ALA A 536 25.47 57.26 -9.66
N LEU A 537 26.22 56.64 -8.74
CA LEU A 537 25.90 55.36 -8.13
C LEU A 537 24.80 55.50 -7.07
N VAL A 538 24.84 56.56 -6.25
CA VAL A 538 23.77 56.94 -5.31
C VAL A 538 22.48 57.21 -6.06
N LYS A 539 22.53 57.98 -7.17
CA LYS A 539 21.34 58.27 -7.98
C LYS A 539 20.69 56.99 -8.51
N ARG A 540 21.47 56.03 -9.04
CA ARG A 540 20.93 54.72 -9.46
C ARG A 540 20.33 53.91 -8.32
N LEU A 541 20.93 53.96 -7.13
CA LEU A 541 20.41 53.27 -5.95
C LEU A 541 19.11 53.91 -5.44
N GLN A 542 19.00 55.24 -5.56
CA GLN A 542 17.79 56.00 -5.24
C GLN A 542 16.66 55.67 -6.23
N ASP A 543 16.97 55.63 -7.53
CA ASP A 543 16.01 55.22 -8.56
C ASP A 543 15.50 53.76 -8.32
N GLU A 544 16.39 52.85 -7.89
CA GLU A 544 16.02 51.48 -7.52
C GLU A 544 15.21 51.42 -6.21
N LEU A 545 15.42 52.36 -5.28
CA LEU A 545 14.66 52.48 -4.04
C LEU A 545 13.23 52.95 -4.32
N ASP A 546 13.08 54.02 -5.10
CA ASP A 546 11.78 54.59 -5.48
C ASP A 546 10.91 53.57 -6.24
N GLU A 547 11.52 52.74 -7.10
CA GLU A 547 10.82 51.64 -7.79
C GLU A 547 10.31 50.56 -6.81
N VAL A 548 11.06 50.28 -5.76
CA VAL A 548 10.70 49.27 -4.75
C VAL A 548 9.64 49.81 -3.78
N GLU A 549 9.68 51.10 -3.46
CA GLU A 549 8.67 51.80 -2.65
C GLU A 549 7.33 51.94 -3.39
N GLY A 550 7.36 52.26 -4.69
CA GLY A 550 6.15 52.24 -5.52
C GLY A 550 5.49 50.84 -5.55
N LYS A 551 6.28 49.77 -5.58
CA LYS A 551 5.77 48.38 -5.46
C LYS A 551 5.23 48.05 -4.07
N LEU A 552 5.69 48.73 -3.03
CA LEU A 552 5.21 48.59 -1.66
C LEU A 552 3.86 49.27 -1.47
N GLN A 553 3.64 50.42 -2.11
CA GLN A 553 2.37 51.15 -2.09
C GLN A 553 1.23 50.33 -2.71
N LEU A 554 1.52 49.52 -3.74
CA LEU A 554 0.56 48.60 -4.36
C LEU A 554 0.01 47.49 -3.44
N LEU A 555 0.56 47.29 -2.24
CA LEU A 555 0.15 46.22 -1.32
C LEU A 555 -1.02 46.58 -0.40
N ASP A 556 -1.44 47.85 -0.32
CA ASP A 556 -2.66 48.34 0.37
C ASP A 556 -2.96 47.66 1.73
N GLY A 557 -1.92 47.45 2.55
CA GLY A 557 -1.99 46.82 3.88
C GLY A 557 -1.78 45.29 3.93
N GLY A 558 -1.86 44.58 2.80
CA GLY A 558 -1.65 43.14 2.71
C GLY A 558 -0.18 42.69 2.87
N ASN A 559 0.04 41.49 3.41
CA ASN A 559 1.38 40.91 3.56
C ASN A 559 1.93 40.29 2.25
N VAL A 560 1.05 39.86 1.34
CA VAL A 560 1.39 39.19 0.08
C VAL A 560 0.41 39.62 -1.02
N LEU A 561 0.94 40.00 -2.19
CA LEU A 561 0.15 40.29 -3.39
C LEU A 561 0.54 39.30 -4.50
N TYR A 562 -0.46 38.69 -5.14
CA TYR A 562 -0.27 37.85 -6.32
C TYR A 562 -0.79 38.60 -7.54
N ILE A 563 0.07 38.81 -8.53
CA ILE A 563 -0.32 39.41 -9.81
C ILE A 563 -0.64 38.27 -10.77
N PHE A 564 -1.93 38.14 -11.09
CA PHE A 564 -2.44 37.15 -12.03
C PHE A 564 -2.61 37.78 -13.41
N ASN A 565 -1.69 37.47 -14.32
CA ASN A 565 -1.91 37.77 -15.73
C ASN A 565 -2.69 36.59 -16.32
N GLY A 566 -3.81 36.84 -16.99
CA GLY A 566 -4.77 35.84 -17.52
C GLY A 566 -4.22 34.95 -18.65
N SER A 567 -2.98 34.48 -18.53
CA SER A 567 -2.24 33.76 -19.55
C SER A 567 -2.16 32.26 -19.26
N VAL A 568 -2.31 31.46 -20.32
CA VAL A 568 -2.29 29.98 -20.25
C VAL A 568 -0.87 29.47 -20.51
N ALA A 569 -0.36 28.62 -19.62
CA ALA A 569 0.96 28.01 -19.76
C ALA A 569 0.99 26.95 -20.89
N PRO A 570 2.17 26.60 -21.44
CA PRO A 570 2.27 25.51 -22.41
C PRO A 570 1.71 24.19 -21.85
N TYR A 571 0.91 23.49 -22.65
CA TYR A 571 0.16 22.29 -22.21
C TYR A 571 1.07 21.23 -21.57
N SER A 572 2.23 20.94 -22.15
CA SER A 572 3.20 19.97 -21.58
C SER A 572 3.72 20.36 -20.18
N SER A 573 3.81 21.67 -19.90
CA SER A 573 4.23 22.17 -18.58
C SER A 573 3.09 22.12 -17.56
N ILE A 574 1.85 22.33 -17.99
CA ILE A 574 0.64 22.12 -17.18
C ILE A 574 0.54 20.64 -16.82
N MET A 575 0.61 19.74 -17.80
CA MET A 575 0.50 18.29 -17.60
C MET A 575 1.61 17.72 -16.70
N ASN A 576 2.86 18.16 -16.82
CA ASN A 576 3.93 17.74 -15.91
C ASN A 576 3.67 18.17 -14.45
N SER A 577 3.11 19.36 -14.26
CA SER A 577 2.73 19.84 -12.93
C SER A 577 1.52 19.07 -12.40
N MET A 578 0.55 18.79 -13.27
CA MET A 578 -0.66 18.01 -12.93
C MET A 578 -0.33 16.55 -12.61
N ASN A 579 0.62 15.92 -13.30
CA ASN A 579 1.13 14.59 -12.96
C ASN A 579 1.67 14.53 -11.53
N CYS A 580 2.42 15.55 -11.10
CA CYS A 580 2.93 15.60 -9.73
C CYS A 580 1.78 15.80 -8.73
N PHE A 581 0.80 16.63 -9.06
CA PHE A 581 -0.39 16.86 -8.24
C PHE A 581 -1.20 15.58 -8.08
N TYR A 582 -1.52 14.91 -9.19
CA TYR A 582 -2.26 13.67 -9.21
C TYR A 582 -1.52 12.55 -8.48
N PHE A 583 -0.21 12.40 -8.69
CA PHE A 583 0.59 11.43 -7.95
C PHE A 583 0.51 11.65 -6.43
N VAL A 584 0.72 12.89 -5.95
CA VAL A 584 0.61 13.20 -4.52
C VAL A 584 -0.81 12.95 -4.01
N PHE A 585 -1.82 13.34 -4.79
CA PHE A 585 -3.23 13.09 -4.47
C PHE A 585 -3.54 11.60 -4.34
N VAL A 586 -3.09 10.77 -5.28
CA VAL A 586 -3.25 9.31 -5.25
C VAL A 586 -2.54 8.72 -4.05
N VAL A 587 -1.28 9.09 -3.77
CA VAL A 587 -0.56 8.56 -2.59
C VAL A 587 -1.25 8.93 -1.29
N LEU A 588 -1.78 10.15 -1.17
CA LEU A 588 -2.56 10.58 0.00
C LEU A 588 -3.87 9.80 0.12
N LEU A 589 -4.62 9.66 -0.98
CA LEU A 589 -5.88 8.93 -0.98
C LEU A 589 -5.65 7.45 -0.66
N SER A 590 -4.66 6.83 -1.31
CA SER A 590 -4.22 5.47 -0.99
C SER A 590 -3.80 5.36 0.47
N SER A 591 -3.13 6.34 1.07
CA SER A 591 -2.78 6.24 2.50
C SER A 591 -3.98 6.23 3.45
N LEU A 592 -5.12 6.81 3.05
CA LEU A 592 -6.36 6.77 3.82
C LEU A 592 -7.08 5.42 3.70
N TYR A 593 -7.04 4.81 2.52
CA TYR A 593 -7.73 3.54 2.24
C TYR A 593 -6.86 2.32 2.53
N ASN A 594 -5.66 2.28 1.95
CA ASN A 594 -4.67 1.22 2.14
C ASN A 594 -3.25 1.77 1.97
N TRP A 595 -2.57 1.89 3.10
CA TRP A 595 -1.20 2.38 3.20
C TRP A 595 -0.19 1.53 2.40
N SER A 596 -0.46 0.25 2.15
CA SER A 596 0.45 -0.63 1.41
C SER A 596 0.56 -0.23 -0.07
N TYR A 597 -0.54 0.22 -0.69
CA TYR A 597 -0.53 0.81 -2.03
C TYR A 597 0.26 2.12 -2.07
N ALA A 598 0.14 2.95 -1.03
CA ALA A 598 0.89 4.20 -0.95
C ALA A 598 2.41 3.94 -0.94
N ALA A 599 2.86 2.93 -0.20
CA ALA A 599 4.25 2.48 -0.22
C ALA A 599 4.68 2.01 -1.62
N LEU A 600 3.91 1.11 -2.24
CA LEU A 600 4.18 0.58 -3.58
C LEU A 600 4.26 1.68 -4.65
N PHE A 601 3.26 2.57 -4.72
CA PHE A 601 3.23 3.66 -5.70
C PHE A 601 4.33 4.68 -5.46
N SER A 602 4.67 4.96 -4.20
CA SER A 602 5.79 5.85 -3.90
C SER A 602 7.11 5.28 -4.45
N VAL A 603 7.39 3.99 -4.23
CA VAL A 603 8.61 3.36 -4.76
C VAL A 603 8.63 3.36 -6.30
N LEU A 604 7.50 3.02 -6.94
CA LEU A 604 7.42 2.92 -8.40
C LEU A 604 7.57 4.26 -9.13
N PHE A 605 6.96 5.33 -8.61
CA PHE A 605 6.82 6.59 -9.35
C PHE A 605 7.78 7.72 -8.92
N VAL A 606 8.44 7.60 -7.77
CA VAL A 606 9.31 8.69 -7.28
C VAL A 606 10.54 8.91 -8.15
N MET A 607 11.18 7.86 -8.66
CA MET A 607 12.36 8.01 -9.52
C MET A 607 12.01 8.69 -10.87
N PRO A 608 10.97 8.27 -11.62
CA PRO A 608 10.56 8.92 -12.87
C PRO A 608 10.12 10.38 -12.68
N VAL A 609 9.26 10.63 -11.68
CA VAL A 609 8.70 11.98 -11.44
C VAL A 609 9.78 12.97 -10.97
N SER A 610 10.76 12.49 -10.21
CA SER A 610 11.89 13.29 -9.74
C SER A 610 12.86 13.66 -10.87
N THR A 611 13.17 12.69 -11.75
CA THR A 611 14.12 12.86 -12.86
C THR A 611 13.57 13.74 -13.98
N LEU A 612 12.26 13.70 -14.25
CA LEU A 612 11.56 14.49 -15.28
C LEU A 612 11.78 16.02 -15.19
N HIS A 613 12.24 16.54 -14.06
CA HIS A 613 12.16 17.98 -13.76
C HIS A 613 13.52 18.68 -13.52
N ASN A 614 14.65 17.99 -13.69
CA ASN A 614 15.97 18.57 -13.46
C ASN A 614 16.63 19.17 -14.73
N ARG A 615 15.95 20.15 -15.36
CA ARG A 615 16.49 20.91 -16.51
C ARG A 615 17.40 22.04 -16.04
N LYS A 616 18.73 21.90 -16.10
CA LYS A 616 19.62 23.07 -16.12
C LYS A 616 20.81 23.00 -17.08
N THR A 617 21.32 21.81 -17.43
CA THR A 617 22.51 21.68 -18.31
C THR A 617 22.30 20.67 -19.44
N LYS A 618 22.96 20.87 -20.61
CA LYS A 618 22.84 20.00 -21.79
C LYS A 618 23.17 18.52 -21.48
N ARG A 619 24.26 18.24 -20.75
CA ARG A 619 24.62 16.87 -20.31
C ARG A 619 23.55 16.20 -19.43
N LYS A 620 22.98 16.96 -18.48
CA LYS A 620 21.89 16.45 -17.61
C LYS A 620 20.61 16.14 -18.38
N LYS A 621 20.34 16.83 -19.51
CA LYS A 621 19.20 16.53 -20.38
C LYS A 621 19.34 15.17 -21.10
N VAL A 622 20.55 14.78 -21.52
CA VAL A 622 20.78 13.50 -22.21
C VAL A 622 20.59 12.34 -21.24
N ILE A 623 21.23 12.41 -20.06
CA ILE A 623 21.09 11.38 -19.01
C ILE A 623 19.63 11.26 -18.56
N GLN A 624 18.93 12.38 -18.37
CA GLN A 624 17.51 12.37 -18.04
C GLN A 624 16.67 11.69 -19.12
N LYS A 625 16.88 12.02 -20.40
CA LYS A 625 16.16 11.37 -21.51
C LYS A 625 16.48 9.88 -21.58
N ALA A 626 17.72 9.47 -21.33
CA ALA A 626 18.11 8.06 -21.29
C ALA A 626 17.43 7.31 -20.14
N ILE A 627 17.35 7.88 -18.93
CA ILE A 627 16.66 7.27 -17.78
C ILE A 627 15.16 7.15 -18.06
N ILE A 628 14.54 8.22 -18.59
CA ILE A 628 13.12 8.18 -18.95
C ILE A 628 12.92 7.12 -20.02
N LEU A 629 13.67 7.15 -21.12
CA LEU A 629 13.58 6.17 -22.21
C LEU A 629 13.77 4.74 -21.70
N ALA A 630 14.72 4.49 -20.79
CA ALA A 630 14.90 3.20 -20.16
C ALA A 630 13.66 2.79 -19.34
N PHE A 631 13.05 3.71 -18.59
CA PHE A 631 11.79 3.46 -17.88
C PHE A 631 10.62 3.19 -18.84
N ILE A 632 10.52 3.93 -19.96
CA ILE A 632 9.54 3.70 -21.02
C ILE A 632 9.72 2.30 -21.59
N LEU A 633 10.94 1.96 -22.02
CA LEU A 633 11.26 0.69 -22.65
C LEU A 633 11.09 -0.48 -21.68
N LEU A 634 11.47 -0.32 -20.42
CA LEU A 634 11.26 -1.34 -19.39
C LEU A 634 9.76 -1.53 -19.11
N GLY A 635 9.01 -0.43 -18.96
CA GLY A 635 7.56 -0.47 -18.76
C GLY A 635 6.84 -1.13 -19.93
N LEU A 636 7.17 -0.73 -21.16
CA LEU A 636 6.65 -1.36 -22.37
C LEU A 636 7.06 -2.83 -22.46
N ALA A 637 8.32 -3.19 -22.20
CA ALA A 637 8.77 -4.58 -22.24
C ALA A 637 8.10 -5.47 -21.18
N LEU A 638 7.83 -4.93 -19.99
CA LEU A 638 7.10 -5.63 -18.94
C LEU A 638 5.62 -5.77 -19.23
N VAL A 639 5.05 -4.87 -20.04
CA VAL A 639 3.62 -4.85 -20.34
C VAL A 639 3.30 -5.48 -21.71
N TYR A 640 4.30 -5.61 -22.59
CA TYR A 640 4.13 -6.10 -23.96
C TYR A 640 3.64 -7.56 -23.99
N PRO A 641 2.48 -7.83 -24.61
CA PRO A 641 1.87 -9.15 -24.60
C PRO A 641 2.03 -9.96 -25.89
N TYR A 642 2.73 -9.45 -26.92
CA TYR A 642 2.83 -10.16 -28.20
C TYR A 642 4.03 -11.09 -28.27
N GLU A 643 3.88 -12.16 -29.05
CA GLU A 643 4.96 -13.10 -29.37
C GLU A 643 6.05 -12.43 -30.24
N GLY A 644 7.26 -12.99 -30.21
CA GLY A 644 8.38 -12.54 -31.04
C GLY A 644 9.62 -12.12 -30.25
N PHE A 645 10.45 -11.25 -30.86
CA PHE A 645 11.76 -10.85 -30.32
C PHE A 645 11.67 -10.15 -28.96
N ILE A 646 10.63 -9.35 -28.72
CA ILE A 646 10.45 -8.61 -27.46
C ILE A 646 10.15 -9.59 -26.31
N LEU A 647 9.37 -10.64 -26.58
CA LEU A 647 9.04 -11.66 -25.59
C LEU A 647 10.27 -12.46 -25.17
N SER A 648 11.10 -12.88 -26.14
CA SER A 648 12.34 -13.59 -25.85
C SER A 648 13.36 -12.71 -25.11
N ALA A 649 13.44 -11.42 -25.46
CA ALA A 649 14.24 -10.44 -24.74
C ALA A 649 13.75 -10.24 -23.30
N ARG A 650 12.42 -10.16 -23.06
CA ARG A 650 11.81 -10.07 -21.73
C ARG A 650 12.16 -11.28 -20.88
N HIS A 651 11.94 -12.50 -21.38
CA HIS A 651 12.27 -13.72 -20.64
C HIS A 651 13.75 -13.83 -20.32
N LYS A 652 14.63 -13.46 -21.27
CA LYS A 652 16.08 -13.42 -21.05
C LYS A 652 16.45 -12.38 -19.98
N LEU A 653 15.85 -11.20 -20.00
CA LEU A 653 16.05 -10.15 -19.01
C LEU A 653 15.58 -10.57 -17.62
N ILE A 654 14.34 -11.06 -17.50
CA ILE A 654 13.76 -11.53 -16.22
C ILE A 654 14.60 -12.67 -15.67
N ARG A 655 14.94 -13.68 -16.48
CA ARG A 655 15.79 -14.80 -16.06
C ARG A 655 17.18 -14.34 -15.63
N HIS A 656 17.75 -13.33 -16.29
CA HIS A 656 19.04 -12.78 -15.91
C HIS A 656 18.96 -12.02 -14.58
N LEU A 657 17.90 -11.22 -14.38
CA LEU A 657 17.64 -10.52 -13.12
C LEU A 657 17.41 -11.50 -11.97
N THR A 658 16.53 -12.50 -12.14
CA THR A 658 16.23 -13.48 -11.09
C THR A 658 17.45 -14.34 -10.73
N ASN A 659 18.25 -14.74 -11.73
CA ASN A 659 19.53 -15.42 -11.48
C ASN A 659 20.54 -14.50 -10.79
N GLY A 660 20.56 -13.21 -11.15
CA GLY A 660 21.39 -12.19 -10.50
C GLY A 660 21.02 -12.00 -9.03
N PHE A 661 19.73 -11.85 -8.73
CA PHE A 661 19.21 -11.73 -7.38
C PHE A 661 19.38 -13.02 -6.57
N ALA A 662 19.17 -14.20 -7.17
CA ALA A 662 19.43 -15.49 -6.50
C ALA A 662 20.92 -15.67 -6.17
N LYS A 663 21.82 -15.26 -7.07
CA LYS A 663 23.26 -15.21 -6.77
C LYS A 663 23.54 -14.22 -5.64
N CYS A 664 22.95 -13.02 -5.69
CA CYS A 664 23.07 -12.01 -4.65
C CYS A 664 22.61 -12.56 -3.28
N GLN A 665 21.48 -13.25 -3.23
CA GLN A 665 20.97 -13.90 -2.02
C GLN A 665 21.95 -14.97 -1.48
N LYS A 666 22.52 -15.80 -2.36
CA LYS A 666 23.56 -16.77 -1.97
C LYS A 666 24.82 -16.09 -1.42
N TYR A 667 25.26 -14.99 -2.05
CA TYR A 667 26.39 -14.19 -1.56
C TYR A 667 26.09 -13.51 -0.22
N LEU A 668 24.89 -12.96 -0.05
CA LEU A 668 24.42 -12.36 1.20
C LEU A 668 24.39 -13.39 2.34
N ALA A 669 23.83 -14.57 2.07
CA ALA A 669 23.81 -15.67 3.04
C ALA A 669 25.23 -16.15 3.40
N LYS A 670 26.16 -16.21 2.43
CA LYS A 670 27.54 -16.65 2.67
C LYS A 670 28.40 -15.61 3.39
N SER A 671 28.16 -14.32 3.13
CA SER A 671 28.97 -13.21 3.67
C SER A 671 28.64 -12.84 5.12
N LYS A 672 27.57 -13.41 5.70
CA LYS A 672 27.01 -13.02 7.02
C LYS A 672 26.69 -11.52 7.13
N LEU A 673 26.67 -10.78 6.01
CA LEU A 673 26.30 -9.36 5.99
C LEU A 673 24.85 -9.17 6.45
N ALA A 674 23.97 -10.12 6.12
CA ALA A 674 22.59 -10.14 6.58
C ALA A 674 22.46 -10.23 8.12
N ASP A 675 23.45 -10.83 8.80
CA ASP A 675 23.48 -10.94 10.27
C ASP A 675 23.95 -9.63 10.94
N THR A 676 24.41 -8.64 10.17
CA THR A 676 24.87 -7.36 10.72
C THR A 676 23.70 -6.49 11.15
N LYS A 677 23.86 -5.81 12.29
CA LYS A 677 22.80 -5.04 12.95
C LYS A 677 22.15 -3.96 12.06
N TYR A 678 22.87 -3.45 11.06
CA TYR A 678 22.44 -2.35 10.18
C TYR A 678 22.24 -2.79 8.73
N PHE A 679 22.21 -4.10 8.44
CA PHE A 679 21.89 -4.56 7.09
C PHE A 679 20.44 -4.18 6.74
N PRO A 680 20.19 -3.59 5.56
CA PRO A 680 18.84 -3.31 5.11
C PRO A 680 18.15 -4.60 4.67
N ASP A 681 17.22 -5.10 5.50
CA ASP A 681 16.46 -6.32 5.19
C ASP A 681 15.61 -6.17 3.92
N PHE A 682 15.35 -4.93 3.49
CA PHE A 682 14.80 -4.66 2.16
C PHE A 682 15.69 -5.17 1.00
N LEU A 683 17.02 -5.22 1.16
CA LEU A 683 17.89 -5.87 0.17
C LEU A 683 17.70 -7.37 0.15
N GLU A 684 17.49 -8.00 1.31
CA GLU A 684 17.15 -9.42 1.37
C GLU A 684 15.79 -9.67 0.69
N PHE A 685 14.80 -8.81 0.94
CA PHE A 685 13.52 -8.82 0.23
C PHE A 685 13.70 -8.73 -1.30
N LEU A 686 14.49 -7.76 -1.79
CA LEU A 686 14.81 -7.62 -3.22
C LEU A 686 15.50 -8.88 -3.79
N CYS A 687 16.43 -9.45 -3.03
CA CYS A 687 17.21 -10.61 -3.45
C CYS A 687 16.46 -11.94 -3.33
N SER A 688 15.39 -12.01 -2.53
CA SER A 688 14.58 -13.21 -2.32
C SER A 688 13.80 -13.65 -3.56
N ASN A 689 13.85 -12.87 -4.65
CA ASN A 689 13.02 -13.02 -5.85
C ASN A 689 11.51 -12.94 -5.60
N LYS A 690 11.04 -12.73 -4.36
CA LYS A 690 9.60 -12.62 -4.05
C LYS A 690 8.93 -11.51 -4.86
N ILE A 691 9.61 -10.43 -5.22
CA ILE A 691 9.04 -9.35 -6.07
C ILE A 691 8.65 -9.84 -7.47
N PHE A 692 9.31 -10.90 -7.97
CA PHE A 692 9.02 -11.50 -9.28
C PHE A 692 8.04 -12.68 -9.19
N GLU A 693 7.69 -13.16 -7.99
CA GLU A 693 6.62 -14.14 -7.78
C GLU A 693 5.20 -13.70 -8.17
N PRO A 694 4.78 -12.41 -8.24
CA PRO A 694 3.48 -12.08 -8.82
C PRO A 694 3.51 -12.14 -10.35
N LEU A 695 4.70 -12.05 -10.97
CA LEU A 695 4.87 -12.26 -12.42
C LEU A 695 4.89 -13.76 -12.73
N HIS A 696 5.48 -14.55 -11.85
CA HIS A 696 5.41 -16.00 -11.89
C HIS A 696 4.30 -16.53 -11.01
N VAL A 697 3.12 -16.66 -11.59
CA VAL A 697 1.96 -17.48 -11.21
C VAL A 697 2.35 -18.76 -10.41
N ASN A 698 2.79 -18.65 -9.15
CA ASN A 698 3.43 -19.74 -8.40
C ASN A 698 2.73 -19.92 -7.06
N LYS A 699 1.63 -20.70 -7.08
CA LYS A 699 1.38 -21.84 -6.16
C LYS A 699 -0.03 -22.41 -6.31
N TYR A 700 -1.02 -21.57 -6.65
CA TYR A 700 -2.43 -21.97 -6.65
C TYR A 700 -3.10 -22.00 -8.03
N TYR A 701 -2.32 -21.77 -9.08
CA TYR A 701 -2.79 -21.88 -10.46
C TYR A 701 -2.51 -23.27 -11.06
N LEU A 702 -2.07 -24.23 -10.24
CA LEU A 702 -1.78 -25.59 -10.65
C LEU A 702 -1.91 -26.50 -9.43
N ASN A 703 -3.13 -26.93 -9.12
CA ASN A 703 -3.35 -28.28 -8.63
C ASN A 703 -4.85 -28.57 -8.51
N ASN A 704 -5.39 -29.22 -9.54
CA ASN A 704 -6.26 -30.36 -9.27
C ASN A 704 -5.55 -31.58 -9.83
N GLN A 705 -4.96 -32.33 -8.91
CA GLN A 705 -4.54 -33.74 -9.03
C GLN A 705 -3.39 -34.01 -10.02
N ASP A 706 -2.24 -34.40 -9.47
CA ASP A 706 -1.14 -35.10 -10.14
C ASP A 706 -0.25 -34.36 -11.16
N ILE A 707 -0.05 -33.04 -11.02
CA ILE A 707 0.87 -32.34 -11.92
C ILE A 707 2.11 -31.80 -11.20
N LYS A 708 3.15 -32.63 -11.20
CA LYS A 708 4.59 -32.30 -11.05
C LYS A 708 5.13 -31.48 -12.25
N PHE A 709 4.35 -30.60 -12.88
CA PHE A 709 4.81 -29.78 -14.01
C PHE A 709 4.98 -28.33 -13.57
N ASN A 710 6.22 -27.87 -13.63
CA ASN A 710 6.56 -26.45 -13.75
C ASN A 710 5.98 -25.92 -15.08
N TYR A 711 4.71 -25.51 -15.12
CA TYR A 711 4.22 -24.71 -16.27
C TYR A 711 4.90 -23.35 -16.34
N SER A 712 5.69 -22.96 -15.34
CA SER A 712 6.49 -21.73 -15.33
C SER A 712 7.38 -21.57 -16.57
N ASN A 713 7.69 -22.65 -17.29
CA ASN A 713 8.52 -22.61 -18.50
C ASN A 713 7.72 -22.49 -19.81
N GLY A 714 6.38 -22.61 -19.78
CA GLY A 714 5.53 -22.61 -20.98
C GLY A 714 4.51 -21.46 -21.08
N VAL A 715 4.29 -20.69 -20.01
CA VAL A 715 3.33 -19.56 -20.00
C VAL A 715 3.90 -18.39 -20.82
N LYS A 716 3.45 -18.28 -22.08
CA LYS A 716 3.93 -17.24 -22.99
C LYS A 716 3.51 -15.83 -22.58
N ASN A 717 2.38 -15.64 -21.90
CA ASN A 717 1.77 -14.32 -21.62
C ASN A 717 1.35 -14.09 -20.16
N GLU A 718 2.32 -14.08 -19.24
CA GLU A 718 2.11 -13.85 -17.80
C GLU A 718 1.40 -12.52 -17.46
N VAL A 719 1.64 -11.45 -18.22
CA VAL A 719 1.11 -10.11 -17.94
C VAL A 719 -0.41 -10.04 -18.12
N LEU A 720 -0.91 -10.59 -19.24
CA LEU A 720 -2.34 -10.62 -19.53
C LEU A 720 -3.08 -11.50 -18.54
N LEU A 721 -2.47 -12.63 -18.15
CA LEU A 721 -3.05 -13.51 -17.13
C LEU A 721 -3.10 -12.82 -15.76
N ASN A 722 -2.07 -12.05 -15.40
CA ASN A 722 -2.07 -11.28 -14.16
C ASN A 722 -3.15 -10.20 -14.16
N LEU A 723 -3.32 -9.50 -15.29
CA LEU A 723 -4.40 -8.54 -15.47
C LEU A 723 -5.77 -9.21 -15.32
N TYR A 724 -5.94 -10.39 -15.94
CA TYR A 724 -7.14 -11.20 -15.81
C TYR A 724 -7.41 -11.62 -14.37
N SER A 725 -6.37 -12.09 -13.67
CA SER A 725 -6.50 -12.49 -12.28
C SER A 725 -6.82 -11.33 -11.35
N MET A 726 -6.24 -10.15 -11.57
CA MET A 726 -6.55 -8.96 -10.79
C MET A 726 -8.00 -8.51 -11.03
N ALA A 727 -8.46 -8.50 -12.29
CA ALA A 727 -9.85 -8.20 -12.62
C ALA A 727 -10.81 -9.22 -12.00
N ARG A 728 -10.47 -10.51 -12.03
CA ARG A 728 -11.22 -11.58 -11.37
C ARG A 728 -11.28 -11.38 -9.87
N ASN A 729 -10.16 -11.09 -9.21
CA ASN A 729 -10.15 -10.83 -7.77
C ASN A 729 -11.03 -9.64 -7.40
N HIS A 730 -11.01 -8.58 -8.22
CA HIS A 730 -11.92 -7.44 -8.05
C HIS A 730 -13.39 -7.85 -8.21
N TYR A 731 -13.72 -8.59 -9.26
CA TYR A 731 -15.09 -9.02 -9.54
C TYR A 731 -15.64 -9.99 -8.47
N CYS A 732 -14.83 -10.96 -8.04
CA CYS A 732 -15.26 -12.04 -7.15
C CYS A 732 -15.17 -11.68 -5.66
N VAL A 733 -14.15 -10.92 -5.28
CA VAL A 733 -13.84 -10.63 -3.86
C VAL A 733 -13.92 -9.13 -3.56
N GLY A 734 -14.10 -8.25 -4.56
CA GLY A 734 -14.13 -6.80 -4.33
C GLY A 734 -12.76 -6.20 -4.03
N SER A 735 -11.69 -6.83 -4.51
CA SER A 735 -10.30 -6.37 -4.36
C SER A 735 -10.08 -4.99 -5.01
N GLN A 736 -9.14 -4.17 -4.51
CA GLN A 736 -8.97 -2.80 -5.02
C GLN A 736 -7.72 -2.62 -5.88
N VAL A 737 -6.83 -3.61 -5.97
CA VAL A 737 -5.62 -3.54 -6.82
C VAL A 737 -5.97 -3.20 -8.26
N TYR A 738 -6.92 -3.92 -8.84
CA TYR A 738 -7.28 -3.76 -10.24
C TYR A 738 -7.76 -2.34 -10.61
N PRO A 739 -8.78 -1.76 -9.93
CA PRO A 739 -9.18 -0.39 -10.21
C PRO A 739 -8.06 0.60 -9.93
N LEU A 740 -7.25 0.40 -8.89
CA LEU A 740 -6.11 1.29 -8.63
C LEU A 740 -5.10 1.26 -9.78
N ILE A 741 -4.73 0.09 -10.31
CA ILE A 741 -3.85 -0.01 -11.49
C ILE A 741 -4.49 0.70 -12.69
N CYS A 742 -5.77 0.43 -12.96
CA CYS A 742 -6.48 1.02 -14.09
C CYS A 742 -6.53 2.56 -14.03
N PHE A 743 -6.85 3.14 -12.87
CA PHE A 743 -7.08 4.58 -12.71
C PHE A 743 -5.84 5.36 -12.27
N THR A 744 -4.75 4.70 -11.85
CA THR A 744 -3.53 5.39 -11.40
C THR A 744 -2.32 5.06 -12.26
N PHE A 745 -2.03 3.78 -12.49
CA PHE A 745 -0.80 3.37 -13.18
C PHE A 745 -0.84 3.73 -14.66
N PHE A 746 -1.89 3.31 -15.39
CA PHE A 746 -1.97 3.59 -16.83
C PHE A 746 -2.03 5.09 -17.17
N PRO A 747 -2.82 5.93 -16.47
CA PRO A 747 -2.84 7.37 -16.77
C PRO A 747 -1.52 8.07 -16.45
N VAL A 748 -0.88 7.75 -15.32
CA VAL A 748 0.43 8.34 -14.98
C VAL A 748 1.49 7.92 -16.00
N PHE A 749 1.51 6.64 -16.37
CA PHE A 749 2.43 6.13 -17.40
C PHE A 749 2.19 6.81 -18.75
N PHE A 750 0.92 6.94 -19.17
CA PHE A 750 0.52 7.65 -20.39
C PHE A 750 1.06 9.07 -20.42
N PHE A 751 0.89 9.85 -19.35
CA PHE A 751 1.36 11.23 -19.36
C PHE A 751 2.89 11.35 -19.29
N ILE A 752 3.58 10.37 -18.71
CA ILE A 752 5.05 10.28 -18.81
C ILE A 752 5.45 10.04 -20.27
N MET A 753 4.75 9.17 -21.02
CA MET A 753 4.97 8.99 -22.47
C MET A 753 4.70 10.28 -23.23
N TYR A 754 3.53 10.87 -23.01
CA TYR A 754 3.07 12.05 -23.73
C TYR A 754 4.05 13.22 -23.57
N VAL A 755 4.54 13.50 -22.36
CA VAL A 755 5.53 14.56 -22.10
C VAL A 755 6.92 14.23 -22.67
N PHE A 756 7.24 12.95 -22.90
CA PHE A 756 8.51 12.56 -23.52
C PHE A 756 8.49 12.77 -25.04
N PHE A 757 7.37 12.44 -25.70
CA PHE A 757 7.22 12.52 -27.15
C PHE A 757 6.72 13.88 -27.66
N CYS A 758 5.92 14.62 -26.88
CA CYS A 758 5.34 15.92 -27.23
C CYS A 758 5.94 17.06 -26.39
#